data_AF-A0A9P5HGE7-F1
#
_entry.id   AF-A0A9P5HGE7-F1
#
_cell.length_a   1.000
_cell.length_b   1.000
_cell.length_c   1.000
_cell.angle_alpha   90.00
_cell.angle_beta   90.00
_cell.angle_gamma   90.00
#
_symmetry.space_group_name_H-M   'P 1'
#
loop_
_entity.id
_entity.type
_entity.pdbx_description
1 polymer ?
#
loop_
_entity_poly.entity_id
_entity_poly.type
_entity_poly.pdbx_seq_one_letter_code
_entity_poly.pdbx_strand_id
1 'polypeptide(L)'
;MDDQEGEQSAPHGMPQCLVSPDDGCYVIYTSGTSGTPKGVDVTHRNVTNLICQSPGDLGITPGTRVGQVLSISFDMDYPNIKVVATAGEPSSQRLADTWASHCTYYNCCGPTETTIVNTMHKHQPHQPLSIGTPTPNNNVYLLKNDDLPAEIGEVGIMWAGGLSVTRGYVALPEKTAEKYKLDPFKNDRATALLIDGEIHGFLTPRDCDLEMVVESVKKSQPYYGIPSQFHLLDSLPMTDNGKIDKKSLMADTTAVKWSPPICEKTSTGLIRHPEATLLGHSRSDSSASTLTQNSSASEKSDITVVGEDVDLEAALPEKRHRKHIRGLRYRALIIYRRLFTLVGIFNIAAAIALLFSGIQREWIGTITAINLATAVLIRQDFVINVLYTVACSVPKSWPLSIRTRCAKIYHLGGVHSGAAISAGAWLLAANIGDVVCMTSECTGWGHQSLGGKVISWMLSALFFVMFLLAWPSVRKTHHDLFEKTHRLVGWTMLGLFWAQVVVTCNDTKDSDISLGGACVRSASFWLLAVATTSVASSWVFLRKVPVQAEVLSDHAVRLHFDYTVPVNGSFTRLSKRPLLEWHSFATIPAPEAINGRPKGYSLVVSNAGDWTKSTIHQSPTHLWTRGLPTCGVMRIATLFNRVVLIATGSGIGPVLGHIQNPSCATQLIWSTSQPEKAFGHELCSVIKDKMPGSVIHDTKRLGRPDLVKMGFNLAKGFKAEAVIIIANEKITKKVVYGLETRGIPAYGAIWDS
;
A
#
# COMPACT_ATOMS: atom_id res chain seq x y z
N MET A 1 -30.80 51.28 -15.19
CA MET A 1 -31.51 51.75 -13.98
C MET A 1 -31.56 50.65 -12.94
N ASP A 2 -30.46 50.30 -12.27
CA ASP A 2 -29.03 50.51 -12.56
C ASP A 2 -28.21 49.48 -11.78
N ASP A 3 -27.31 48.78 -12.45
CA ASP A 3 -26.30 47.88 -11.85
C ASP A 3 -24.91 48.33 -12.34
N GLN A 4 -24.49 49.52 -11.88
CA GLN A 4 -23.14 50.06 -12.07
C GLN A 4 -22.43 50.26 -10.72
N GLU A 5 -22.12 49.17 -10.04
CA GLU A 5 -21.15 49.16 -8.94
C GLU A 5 -20.17 47.99 -9.10
N GLY A 6 -18.88 48.24 -8.89
CA GLY A 6 -17.90 47.18 -8.63
C GLY A 6 -16.84 46.87 -9.69
N GLU A 7 -16.66 47.68 -10.75
CA GLU A 7 -15.48 47.55 -11.64
C GLU A 7 -14.21 48.04 -10.91
N GLN A 8 -13.68 47.22 -10.01
CA GLN A 8 -12.44 47.50 -9.28
C GLN A 8 -11.26 47.56 -10.26
N SER A 9 -10.48 48.64 -10.19
CA SER A 9 -9.32 48.84 -11.04
C SER A 9 -8.28 47.73 -10.85
N ALA A 10 -8.04 46.96 -11.91
CA ALA A 10 -6.99 45.96 -11.92
C ALA A 10 -5.62 46.61 -11.65
N PRO A 11 -4.79 46.08 -10.74
CA PRO A 11 -3.56 46.76 -10.34
C PRO A 11 -2.56 46.82 -11.50
N HIS A 12 -2.25 48.03 -11.98
CA HIS A 12 -1.30 48.30 -13.07
C HIS A 12 0.19 48.07 -12.72
N GLY A 13 0.49 47.23 -11.73
CA GLY A 13 1.84 46.76 -11.45
C GLY A 13 2.03 45.34 -11.98
N MET A 14 3.19 45.02 -12.56
CA MET A 14 3.55 43.62 -12.75
C MET A 14 3.57 42.92 -11.38
N PRO A 15 2.96 41.73 -11.24
CA PRO A 15 2.96 41.02 -9.97
C PRO A 15 4.41 40.73 -9.54
N GLN A 16 4.72 40.99 -8.27
CA GLN A 16 6.07 40.75 -7.74
C GLN A 16 6.39 39.25 -7.79
N CYS A 17 7.23 38.87 -8.76
CA CYS A 17 7.72 37.50 -8.86
C CYS A 17 8.79 37.28 -7.79
N LEU A 18 8.39 36.70 -6.66
CA LEU A 18 9.25 36.42 -5.50
C LEU A 18 10.21 35.22 -5.71
N VAL A 19 10.35 34.73 -6.95
CA VAL A 19 11.18 33.57 -7.31
C VAL A 19 12.03 33.84 -8.55
N SER A 20 13.28 33.39 -8.49
CA SER A 20 14.25 33.40 -9.58
C SER A 20 14.17 32.12 -10.42
N PRO A 21 14.54 32.13 -11.72
CA PRO A 21 14.74 30.92 -12.50
C PRO A 21 15.70 29.91 -11.84
N ASP A 22 16.65 30.37 -11.03
CA ASP A 22 17.66 29.51 -10.40
C ASP A 22 17.25 28.97 -9.01
N ASP A 23 16.07 29.36 -8.50
CA ASP A 23 15.52 28.80 -7.27
C ASP A 23 14.96 27.39 -7.48
N GLY A 24 15.02 26.57 -6.42
CA GLY A 24 14.50 25.21 -6.41
C GLY A 24 12.96 25.18 -6.50
N CYS A 25 12.44 24.61 -7.58
CA CYS A 25 11.01 24.46 -7.83
C CYS A 25 10.44 23.22 -7.12
N TYR A 26 11.16 22.10 -7.14
CA TYR A 26 10.80 20.90 -6.37
C TYR A 26 11.99 19.96 -6.11
N VAL A 27 11.82 19.06 -5.14
CA VAL A 27 12.78 17.98 -4.83
C VAL A 27 12.11 16.62 -5.00
N ILE A 28 12.62 15.79 -5.93
CA ILE A 28 12.19 14.38 -6.07
C ILE A 28 13.23 13.48 -5.40
N TYR A 29 12.77 12.48 -4.64
CA TYR A 29 13.63 11.52 -3.96
C TYR A 29 13.80 10.23 -4.77
N THR A 30 15.03 9.94 -5.22
CA THR A 30 15.41 8.68 -5.88
C THR A 30 16.02 7.68 -4.89
N SER A 31 16.03 6.39 -5.24
CA SER A 31 16.69 5.35 -4.46
C SER A 31 18.22 5.41 -4.61
N GLY A 32 18.93 5.76 -3.55
CA GLY A 32 20.39 5.76 -3.55
C GLY A 32 21.00 4.35 -3.38
N THR A 33 22.13 4.11 -4.05
CA THR A 33 22.97 2.90 -3.89
C THR A 33 23.43 2.64 -2.46
N SER A 34 23.42 3.68 -1.62
CA SER A 34 23.73 3.67 -0.18
C SER A 34 22.54 3.29 0.72
N GLY A 35 21.40 2.87 0.15
CA GLY A 35 20.15 2.60 0.87
C GLY A 35 19.39 3.86 1.30
N THR A 36 20.10 4.97 1.52
CA THR A 36 19.53 6.31 1.71
C THR A 36 18.92 6.86 0.42
N PRO A 37 17.65 7.28 0.41
CA PRO A 37 17.09 8.03 -0.72
C PRO A 37 17.80 9.38 -0.89
N LYS A 38 18.12 9.77 -2.12
CA LYS A 38 18.72 11.07 -2.45
C LYS A 38 17.61 12.03 -2.90
N GLY A 39 17.55 13.25 -2.36
CA GLY A 39 16.74 14.31 -2.97
C GLY A 39 17.50 14.95 -4.12
N VAL A 40 16.92 15.03 -5.31
CA VAL A 40 17.43 15.80 -6.45
C VAL A 40 16.72 17.15 -6.50
N ASP A 41 17.47 18.25 -6.53
CA ASP A 41 16.94 19.62 -6.55
C ASP A 41 16.79 20.15 -7.98
N VAL A 42 15.55 20.45 -8.37
CA VAL A 42 15.15 20.85 -9.74
C VAL A 42 14.67 22.30 -9.72
N THR A 43 15.28 23.17 -10.52
CA THR A 43 15.00 24.61 -10.50
C THR A 43 13.77 25.02 -11.34
N HIS A 44 13.35 26.28 -11.22
CA HIS A 44 12.35 26.85 -12.13
C HIS A 44 12.83 26.84 -13.59
N ARG A 45 14.09 27.21 -13.86
CA ARG A 45 14.76 27.18 -15.18
C ARG A 45 14.79 25.77 -15.77
N ASN A 46 15.11 24.77 -14.94
CA ASN A 46 15.09 23.37 -15.32
C ASN A 46 13.72 22.95 -15.88
N VAL A 47 12.63 23.34 -15.20
CA VAL A 47 11.24 22.97 -15.56
C VAL A 47 10.76 23.72 -16.80
N THR A 48 10.97 25.04 -16.89
CA THR A 48 10.53 25.83 -18.05
C THR A 48 11.27 25.46 -19.33
N ASN A 49 12.56 25.08 -19.25
CA ASN A 49 13.32 24.58 -20.39
C ASN A 49 12.66 23.33 -21.03
N LEU A 50 12.09 22.45 -20.21
CA LEU A 50 11.38 21.26 -20.69
C LEU A 50 9.99 21.60 -21.25
N ILE A 51 9.13 22.27 -20.48
CA ILE A 51 7.70 22.33 -20.79
C ILE A 51 7.31 23.43 -21.78
N CYS A 52 8.22 24.37 -22.07
CA CYS A 52 7.97 25.52 -22.94
C CYS A 52 8.68 25.45 -24.30
N GLN A 53 9.36 24.34 -24.64
CA GLN A 53 10.09 24.19 -25.90
C GLN A 53 9.93 22.77 -26.51
N SER A 54 9.92 22.68 -27.84
CA SER A 54 9.61 21.43 -28.56
C SER A 54 10.78 20.45 -28.58
N PRO A 55 10.58 19.15 -28.26
CA PRO A 55 9.30 18.43 -28.25
C PRO A 55 8.61 18.28 -26.88
N GLY A 56 9.07 18.99 -25.84
CA GLY A 56 8.46 18.96 -24.50
C GLY A 56 7.19 19.80 -24.37
N ASP A 57 6.96 20.74 -25.28
CA ASP A 57 5.72 21.51 -25.42
C ASP A 57 4.58 20.67 -26.05
N LEU A 58 3.96 19.78 -25.26
CA LEU A 58 2.94 18.82 -25.71
C LEU A 58 1.60 19.42 -26.24
N GLY A 59 1.58 20.68 -26.70
CA GLY A 59 0.43 21.33 -27.34
C GLY A 59 -0.71 21.67 -26.39
N ILE A 60 -0.44 21.75 -25.09
CA ILE A 60 -1.47 21.93 -24.05
C ILE A 60 -2.00 23.36 -24.08
N THR A 61 -3.24 23.52 -24.53
CA THR A 61 -3.96 24.81 -24.61
C THR A 61 -5.23 24.80 -23.76
N PRO A 62 -5.81 25.97 -23.41
CA PRO A 62 -7.10 26.05 -22.69
C PRO A 62 -8.18 25.19 -23.37
N GLY A 63 -8.89 24.38 -22.56
CA GLY A 63 -9.83 23.36 -23.04
C GLY A 63 -9.24 21.96 -23.23
N THR A 64 -7.91 21.81 -23.21
CA THR A 64 -7.23 20.50 -23.20
C THR A 64 -7.47 19.77 -21.88
N ARG A 65 -7.86 18.49 -21.94
CA ARG A 65 -8.04 17.63 -20.76
C ARG A 65 -6.79 16.78 -20.54
N VAL A 66 -6.05 17.05 -19.46
CA VAL A 66 -4.84 16.31 -19.09
C VAL A 66 -5.18 15.27 -18.01
N GLY A 67 -4.87 14.00 -18.28
CA GLY A 67 -5.09 12.90 -17.33
C GLY A 67 -3.86 12.61 -16.47
N GLN A 68 -3.95 12.82 -15.15
CA GLN A 68 -2.88 12.48 -14.22
C GLN A 68 -2.84 10.97 -13.95
N VAL A 69 -2.27 10.19 -14.87
CA VAL A 69 -2.24 8.72 -14.82
C VAL A 69 -0.82 8.19 -15.05
N LEU A 70 -0.31 7.37 -14.12
CA LEU A 70 1.06 6.84 -14.13
C LEU A 70 1.16 5.35 -14.53
N SER A 71 0.17 4.81 -15.25
CA SER A 71 0.19 3.43 -15.75
C SER A 71 -0.76 3.29 -16.95
N ILE A 72 -0.21 3.14 -18.17
CA ILE A 72 -0.96 3.05 -19.45
C ILE A 72 -1.25 1.58 -19.85
N SER A 73 -1.34 0.68 -18.88
CA SER A 73 -1.12 -0.76 -19.05
C SER A 73 -2.35 -1.57 -19.50
N PHE A 74 -3.34 -0.94 -20.15
CA PHE A 74 -4.63 -1.55 -20.46
C PHE A 74 -5.11 -1.28 -21.89
N ASP A 75 -5.71 -2.32 -22.48
CA ASP A 75 -6.20 -2.45 -23.85
C ASP A 75 -7.67 -2.00 -24.00
N MET A 76 -7.95 -0.78 -23.54
CA MET A 76 -9.23 -0.10 -23.75
C MET A 76 -9.15 0.82 -24.98
N ASP A 77 -10.28 1.07 -25.63
CA ASP A 77 -10.40 2.13 -26.63
C ASP A 77 -10.44 3.51 -25.95
N TYR A 78 -9.65 4.46 -26.48
CA TYR A 78 -9.44 5.80 -25.91
C TYR A 78 -9.57 6.90 -26.99
N PRO A 79 -10.74 7.05 -27.65
CA PRO A 79 -10.90 7.87 -28.86
C PRO A 79 -10.72 9.40 -28.66
N ASN A 80 -10.41 9.84 -27.44
CA ASN A 80 -10.16 11.24 -27.08
C ASN A 80 -8.68 11.56 -26.79
N ILE A 81 -7.77 10.57 -26.83
CA ILE A 81 -6.35 10.77 -26.55
C ILE A 81 -5.62 11.24 -27.82
N LYS A 82 -5.07 12.45 -27.79
CA LYS A 82 -4.35 13.07 -28.93
C LYS A 82 -2.83 12.86 -28.90
N VAL A 83 -2.26 12.74 -27.68
CA VAL A 83 -0.82 12.59 -27.45
C VAL A 83 -0.61 11.59 -26.31
N VAL A 84 0.39 10.71 -26.45
CA VAL A 84 0.90 9.81 -25.41
C VAL A 84 2.41 9.98 -25.33
N ALA A 85 2.96 10.00 -24.10
CA ALA A 85 4.39 9.94 -23.86
C ALA A 85 4.69 8.85 -22.82
N THR A 86 5.74 8.06 -23.02
CA THR A 86 6.20 7.06 -22.05
C THR A 86 7.69 7.21 -21.75
N ALA A 87 8.04 7.11 -20.46
CA ALA A 87 9.40 7.20 -19.95
C ALA A 87 9.61 6.28 -18.74
N GLY A 88 10.87 6.06 -18.34
CA GLY A 88 11.24 5.37 -17.10
C GLY A 88 11.43 3.85 -17.21
N GLU A 89 10.82 3.18 -18.19
CA GLU A 89 11.09 1.78 -18.56
C GLU A 89 11.25 1.67 -20.09
N PRO A 90 12.00 0.69 -20.62
CA PRO A 90 12.10 0.47 -22.06
C PRO A 90 10.75 0.10 -22.69
N SER A 91 10.19 0.99 -23.51
CA SER A 91 8.97 0.69 -24.26
C SER A 91 9.23 -0.37 -25.34
N SER A 92 8.23 -1.21 -25.61
CA SER A 92 8.31 -2.22 -26.67
C SER A 92 7.85 -1.66 -28.02
N GLN A 93 8.53 -2.01 -29.10
CA GLN A 93 8.18 -1.68 -30.48
C GLN A 93 6.66 -1.79 -30.75
N ARG A 94 6.04 -2.94 -30.41
CA ARG A 94 4.61 -3.18 -30.59
C ARG A 94 3.71 -2.17 -29.88
N LEU A 95 4.09 -1.73 -28.68
CA LEU A 95 3.33 -0.74 -27.91
C LEU A 95 3.43 0.65 -28.56
N ALA A 96 4.63 1.04 -28.99
CA ALA A 96 4.88 2.28 -29.69
C ALA A 96 4.13 2.34 -31.03
N ASP A 97 4.20 1.28 -31.85
CA ASP A 97 3.47 1.18 -33.12
C ASP A 97 1.95 1.28 -32.90
N THR A 98 1.40 0.59 -31.89
CA THR A 98 -0.05 0.61 -31.58
C THR A 98 -0.53 1.99 -31.18
N TRP A 99 0.22 2.73 -30.34
CA TRP A 99 -0.18 4.09 -29.96
C TRP A 99 0.07 5.10 -31.09
N ALA A 100 1.16 4.97 -31.84
CA ALA A 100 1.48 5.84 -32.97
C ALA A 100 0.49 5.69 -34.15
N SER A 101 -0.24 4.58 -34.25
CA SER A 101 -1.34 4.42 -35.23
C SER A 101 -2.65 5.12 -34.82
N HIS A 102 -2.76 5.65 -33.60
CA HIS A 102 -3.98 6.27 -33.08
C HIS A 102 -3.78 7.72 -32.59
N CYS A 103 -2.57 8.07 -32.13
CA CYS A 103 -2.25 9.38 -31.58
C CYS A 103 -0.78 9.75 -31.83
N THR A 104 -0.35 10.98 -31.49
CA THR A 104 1.09 11.27 -31.46
C THR A 104 1.73 10.57 -30.27
N TYR A 105 2.62 9.60 -30.52
CA TYR A 105 3.33 8.86 -29.48
C TYR A 105 4.79 9.30 -29.37
N TYR A 106 5.22 9.58 -28.13
CA TYR A 106 6.61 9.86 -27.77
C TYR A 106 7.19 8.77 -26.86
N ASN A 107 8.37 8.26 -27.23
CA ASN A 107 9.19 7.43 -26.34
C ASN A 107 10.37 8.27 -25.82
N CYS A 108 10.53 8.35 -24.51
CA CYS A 108 11.41 9.34 -23.87
C CYS A 108 12.32 8.70 -22.82
N CYS A 109 13.51 9.28 -22.61
CA CYS A 109 14.46 8.82 -21.61
C CYS A 109 15.06 9.98 -20.81
N GLY A 110 15.19 9.80 -19.49
CA GLY A 110 15.97 10.67 -18.62
C GLY A 110 16.01 10.13 -17.19
N PRO A 111 17.15 10.20 -16.48
CA PRO A 111 17.19 10.03 -15.03
C PRO A 111 16.55 11.24 -14.33
N THR A 112 16.18 11.12 -13.06
CA THR A 112 15.67 12.26 -12.26
C THR A 112 16.73 13.33 -12.01
N GLU A 113 18.00 12.94 -12.10
CA GLU A 113 19.18 13.79 -12.19
C GLU A 113 19.14 14.76 -13.41
N THR A 114 18.28 14.48 -14.39
CA THR A 114 17.80 15.43 -15.41
C THR A 114 16.31 15.76 -15.22
N THR A 115 15.84 16.88 -15.74
CA THR A 115 14.45 17.31 -15.56
C THR A 115 13.45 16.45 -16.32
N ILE A 116 12.96 15.39 -15.67
CA ILE A 116 11.94 14.43 -16.15
C ILE A 116 12.42 13.58 -17.35
N VAL A 117 12.78 14.21 -18.48
CA VAL A 117 13.34 13.57 -19.68
C VAL A 117 14.44 14.43 -20.31
N ASN A 118 15.42 13.75 -20.88
CA ASN A 118 16.61 14.29 -21.54
C ASN A 118 16.56 14.04 -23.06
N THR A 119 16.03 12.90 -23.50
CA THR A 119 15.82 12.58 -24.92
C THR A 119 14.36 12.21 -25.21
N MET A 120 13.91 12.50 -26.43
CA MET A 120 12.56 12.18 -26.90
C MET A 120 12.56 11.73 -28.37
N HIS A 121 11.85 10.65 -28.67
CA HIS A 121 11.56 10.18 -30.04
C HIS A 121 10.06 10.28 -30.30
N LYS A 122 9.66 11.10 -31.30
CA LYS A 122 8.32 11.05 -31.89
C LYS A 122 8.21 9.84 -32.83
N HIS A 123 7.68 8.73 -32.33
CA HIS A 123 7.63 7.47 -33.09
C HIS A 123 6.66 7.56 -34.27
N GLN A 124 6.96 6.82 -35.34
CA GLN A 124 6.03 6.53 -36.43
C GLN A 124 5.88 5.02 -36.59
N PRO A 125 4.67 4.49 -36.88
CA PRO A 125 4.47 3.05 -37.01
C PRO A 125 5.46 2.40 -37.99
N HIS A 126 5.99 1.24 -37.60
CA HIS A 126 6.95 0.44 -38.38
C HIS A 126 8.37 1.03 -38.52
N GLN A 127 8.68 2.19 -37.94
CA GLN A 127 10.06 2.65 -37.81
C GLN A 127 10.75 2.00 -36.59
N PRO A 128 12.09 1.87 -36.55
CA PRO A 128 12.80 1.35 -35.39
C PRO A 128 12.64 2.25 -34.16
N LEU A 129 12.08 1.71 -33.09
CA LEU A 129 11.91 2.43 -31.82
C LEU A 129 13.27 2.73 -31.17
N SER A 130 13.43 3.96 -30.68
CA SER A 130 14.62 4.43 -29.95
C SER A 130 14.24 5.45 -28.87
N ILE A 131 15.21 5.93 -28.09
CA ILE A 131 15.00 7.02 -27.12
C ILE A 131 15.13 8.43 -27.73
N GLY A 132 15.48 8.52 -29.02
CA GLY A 132 15.48 9.76 -29.80
C GLY A 132 16.67 10.68 -29.56
N THR A 133 16.50 11.95 -29.93
CA THR A 133 17.50 13.01 -29.80
C THR A 133 17.33 13.76 -28.47
N PRO A 134 18.33 14.56 -28.03
CA PRO A 134 18.20 15.44 -26.88
C PRO A 134 17.01 16.41 -27.01
N THR A 135 16.43 16.79 -25.87
CA THR A 135 15.46 17.90 -25.76
C THR A 135 16.19 19.26 -25.81
N PRO A 136 15.50 20.38 -26.08
CA PRO A 136 16.12 21.69 -26.24
C PRO A 136 17.10 22.08 -25.15
N ASN A 137 18.23 22.66 -25.58
CA ASN A 137 19.31 23.14 -24.73
C ASN A 137 19.96 22.04 -23.86
N ASN A 138 19.80 20.77 -24.23
CA ASN A 138 20.46 19.61 -23.64
C ASN A 138 21.35 18.87 -24.66
N ASN A 139 22.41 18.26 -24.15
CA ASN A 139 23.39 17.48 -24.90
C ASN A 139 23.40 16.04 -24.38
N VAL A 140 23.73 15.08 -25.25
CA VAL A 140 23.98 13.68 -24.84
C VAL A 140 25.29 13.19 -25.45
N TYR A 141 26.12 12.58 -24.61
CA TYR A 141 27.39 11.97 -24.99
C TYR A 141 27.35 10.48 -24.66
N LEU A 142 27.83 9.63 -25.56
CA LEU A 142 28.13 8.23 -25.27
C LEU A 142 29.63 8.10 -25.09
N LEU A 143 30.08 7.82 -23.86
CA LEU A 143 31.50 7.77 -23.51
C LEU A 143 31.96 6.35 -23.16
N LYS A 144 33.19 6.01 -23.55
CA LYS A 144 33.94 4.84 -23.08
C LYS A 144 34.45 5.08 -21.65
N ASN A 145 35.09 4.06 -21.06
CA ASN A 145 35.58 4.13 -19.67
C ASN A 145 36.58 5.27 -19.42
N ASP A 146 37.29 5.71 -20.45
CA ASP A 146 38.35 6.72 -20.39
C ASP A 146 37.84 8.15 -20.71
N ASP A 147 36.54 8.39 -20.51
CA ASP A 147 35.79 9.62 -20.89
C ASP A 147 35.85 10.00 -22.39
N LEU A 148 36.43 9.16 -23.26
CA LEU A 148 36.45 9.33 -24.72
C LEU A 148 35.09 9.01 -25.37
N PRO A 149 34.66 9.71 -26.44
CA PRO A 149 33.47 9.35 -27.21
C PRO A 149 33.52 7.92 -27.79
N ALA A 150 32.36 7.27 -27.83
CA ALA A 150 32.14 6.00 -28.52
C ALA A 150 31.74 6.21 -29.99
N GLU A 151 32.14 5.28 -30.87
CA GLU A 151 31.80 5.30 -32.28
C GLU A 151 30.37 4.79 -32.54
N ILE A 152 29.84 5.05 -33.74
CA ILE A 152 28.47 4.68 -34.12
C ILE A 152 28.32 3.15 -34.14
N GLY A 153 27.54 2.62 -33.22
CA GLY A 153 27.29 1.18 -33.06
C GLY A 153 28.04 0.54 -31.89
N GLU A 154 28.96 1.25 -31.23
CA GLU A 154 29.60 0.80 -30.00
C GLU A 154 28.71 1.02 -28.76
N VAL A 155 29.00 0.29 -27.69
CA VAL A 155 28.35 0.45 -26.39
C VAL A 155 29.16 1.41 -25.52
N GLY A 156 28.52 2.48 -25.04
CA GLY A 156 29.10 3.46 -24.12
C GLY A 156 28.16 3.85 -22.98
N ILE A 157 28.68 4.57 -22.00
CA ILE A 157 27.93 5.16 -20.89
C ILE A 157 27.31 6.48 -21.37
N MET A 158 25.99 6.60 -21.23
CA MET A 158 25.26 7.81 -21.61
C MET A 158 25.39 8.90 -20.53
N TRP A 159 26.06 10.01 -20.88
CA TRP A 159 26.12 11.23 -20.09
C TRP A 159 25.12 12.26 -20.64
N ALA A 160 24.56 13.09 -19.75
CA ALA A 160 23.63 14.15 -20.09
C ALA A 160 24.20 15.52 -19.67
N GLY A 161 24.11 16.51 -20.55
CA GLY A 161 24.56 17.88 -20.33
C GLY A 161 23.47 18.90 -20.68
N GLY A 162 23.69 20.17 -20.31
CA GLY A 162 22.79 21.29 -20.67
C GLY A 162 21.79 21.71 -19.58
N LEU A 163 20.76 22.48 -19.98
CA LEU A 163 19.92 23.28 -19.07
C LEU A 163 18.89 22.48 -18.25
N SER A 164 18.64 21.22 -18.58
CA SER A 164 17.83 20.30 -17.78
C SER A 164 18.66 19.42 -16.84
N VAL A 165 19.98 19.63 -16.73
CA VAL A 165 20.78 19.06 -15.63
C VAL A 165 20.43 19.77 -14.33
N THR A 166 20.21 18.98 -13.27
CA THR A 166 19.74 19.44 -11.95
C THR A 166 20.89 19.95 -11.07
N ARG A 167 20.59 20.60 -9.93
CA ARG A 167 21.61 21.17 -9.02
C ARG A 167 22.42 20.13 -8.22
N GLY A 168 22.16 18.83 -8.43
CA GLY A 168 22.78 17.74 -7.69
C GLY A 168 21.90 17.19 -6.57
N TYR A 169 22.53 16.44 -5.67
CA TYR A 169 21.87 15.80 -4.54
C TYR A 169 21.89 16.68 -3.29
N VAL A 170 20.70 16.95 -2.75
CA VAL A 170 20.51 17.73 -1.52
C VAL A 170 21.29 17.10 -0.36
N ALA A 171 22.13 17.90 0.29
CA ALA A 171 22.99 17.53 1.42
C ALA A 171 23.96 16.34 1.18
N LEU A 172 24.30 16.02 -0.08
CA LEU A 172 25.22 14.93 -0.43
C LEU A 172 26.33 15.41 -1.40
N PRO A 173 27.18 16.37 -1.00
CA PRO A 173 28.13 17.04 -1.91
C PRO A 173 29.13 16.10 -2.59
N GLU A 174 29.69 15.13 -1.86
CA GLU A 174 30.57 14.09 -2.41
C GLU A 174 29.90 13.31 -3.54
N LYS A 175 28.62 12.96 -3.36
CA LYS A 175 27.84 12.16 -4.31
C LYS A 175 27.35 12.99 -5.50
N THR A 176 27.25 14.30 -5.34
CA THR A 176 27.09 15.25 -6.45
C THR A 176 28.39 15.28 -7.26
N ALA A 177 29.56 15.47 -6.64
CA ALA A 177 30.85 15.42 -7.34
C ALA A 177 31.12 14.06 -8.04
N GLU A 178 30.64 12.95 -7.47
CA GLU A 178 30.72 11.59 -8.07
C GLU A 178 29.91 11.43 -9.38
N LYS A 179 28.87 12.26 -9.59
CA LYS A 179 27.88 12.09 -10.69
C LYS A 179 27.67 13.30 -11.59
N TYR A 180 28.14 14.47 -11.19
CA TYR A 180 28.04 15.72 -11.93
C TYR A 180 29.46 16.22 -12.19
N LYS A 181 30.03 15.82 -13.35
CA LYS A 181 31.31 16.35 -13.85
C LYS A 181 31.09 17.72 -14.51
N LEU A 182 32.17 18.50 -14.64
CA LEU A 182 32.21 19.54 -15.66
C LEU A 182 32.26 18.89 -17.04
N ASP A 183 31.54 19.46 -18.00
CA ASP A 183 31.50 19.00 -19.39
C ASP A 183 32.85 19.30 -20.08
N PRO A 184 33.64 18.28 -20.49
CA PRO A 184 34.95 18.49 -21.10
C PRO A 184 34.86 18.83 -22.59
N PHE A 185 33.69 18.69 -23.22
CA PHE A 185 33.47 19.03 -24.62
C PHE A 185 32.94 20.45 -24.79
N LYS A 186 32.49 21.09 -23.70
CA LYS A 186 31.94 22.45 -23.68
C LYS A 186 33.02 23.53 -23.56
N ASN A 187 33.64 23.85 -24.69
CA ASN A 187 34.49 25.02 -24.85
C ASN A 187 33.67 26.32 -24.95
N ASP A 188 32.41 26.25 -25.37
CA ASP A 188 31.50 27.37 -25.55
C ASP A 188 30.99 27.96 -24.22
N ARG A 189 31.46 29.17 -23.90
CA ARG A 189 31.12 29.91 -22.66
C ARG A 189 30.98 31.41 -22.96
N ALA A 190 30.11 32.07 -22.20
CA ALA A 190 29.90 33.51 -22.29
C ALA A 190 29.79 34.15 -20.89
N THR A 191 30.25 35.39 -20.75
CA THR A 191 29.96 36.23 -19.58
C THR A 191 29.80 37.70 -20.01
N ALA A 192 28.87 38.40 -19.40
CA ALA A 192 28.78 39.87 -19.51
C ALA A 192 29.40 40.53 -18.26
N LEU A 193 30.04 41.69 -18.45
CA LEU A 193 30.53 42.58 -17.40
C LEU A 193 30.10 44.02 -17.70
N LEU A 194 29.75 44.79 -16.68
CA LEU A 194 29.62 46.24 -16.80
C LEU A 194 31.02 46.85 -16.59
N ILE A 195 31.54 47.57 -17.57
CA ILE A 195 32.87 48.21 -17.55
C ILE A 195 32.67 49.66 -18.00
N ASP A 196 33.07 50.62 -17.16
CA ASP A 196 32.93 52.08 -17.38
C ASP A 196 31.54 52.59 -17.82
N GLY A 197 30.49 51.80 -17.56
CA GLY A 197 29.09 52.09 -17.91
C GLY A 197 28.55 51.34 -19.12
N GLU A 198 29.41 50.68 -19.91
CA GLU A 198 29.05 49.83 -21.04
C GLU A 198 29.01 48.34 -20.66
N ILE A 199 28.22 47.55 -21.39
CA ILE A 199 28.12 46.10 -21.17
C ILE A 199 29.03 45.39 -22.17
N HIS A 200 30.05 44.72 -21.67
CA HIS A 200 31.04 43.97 -22.44
C HIS A 200 30.74 42.47 -22.35
N GLY A 201 30.45 41.83 -23.49
CA GLY A 201 30.20 40.41 -23.64
C GLY A 201 31.45 39.64 -24.06
N PHE A 202 32.02 38.85 -23.15
CA PHE A 202 33.16 37.99 -23.44
C PHE A 202 32.67 36.61 -23.85
N LEU A 203 33.06 36.18 -25.06
CA LEU A 203 32.64 34.92 -25.69
C LEU A 203 33.87 34.04 -25.96
N THR A 204 33.66 32.73 -25.88
CA THR A 204 34.61 31.70 -26.29
C THR A 204 33.84 30.51 -26.86
N PRO A 205 34.35 29.75 -27.85
CA PRO A 205 35.66 29.92 -28.52
C PRO A 205 35.72 31.18 -29.42
N ARG A 206 36.93 31.56 -29.84
CA ARG A 206 37.18 32.82 -30.58
C ARG A 206 36.48 32.87 -31.94
N ASP A 207 36.21 31.73 -32.54
CA ASP A 207 35.59 31.52 -33.84
C ASP A 207 34.06 31.36 -33.80
N CYS A 208 33.41 31.64 -32.65
CA CYS A 208 31.95 31.59 -32.55
C CYS A 208 31.25 32.64 -33.44
N ASP A 209 30.09 32.27 -33.99
CA ASP A 209 29.25 33.12 -34.82
C ASP A 209 28.65 34.28 -34.01
N LEU A 210 29.32 35.43 -34.08
CA LEU A 210 28.93 36.64 -33.36
C LEU A 210 27.58 37.21 -33.84
N GLU A 211 27.22 37.06 -35.11
CA GLU A 211 25.94 37.58 -35.62
C GLU A 211 24.76 36.78 -35.07
N MET A 212 24.86 35.45 -35.09
CA MET A 212 23.88 34.54 -34.47
C MET A 212 23.76 34.79 -32.96
N VAL A 213 24.88 34.96 -32.25
CA VAL A 213 24.88 35.27 -30.81
C VAL A 213 24.20 36.62 -30.54
N VAL A 214 24.53 37.66 -31.30
CA VAL A 214 23.92 38.99 -31.16
C VAL A 214 22.41 38.96 -31.46
N GLU A 215 21.98 38.22 -32.48
CA GLU A 215 20.54 38.09 -32.79
C GLU A 215 19.79 37.30 -31.71
N SER A 216 20.40 36.24 -31.16
CA SER A 216 19.85 35.47 -30.04
C SER A 216 19.73 36.29 -28.76
N VAL A 217 20.73 37.12 -28.44
CA VAL A 217 20.68 38.05 -27.30
C VAL A 217 19.61 39.12 -27.52
N LYS A 218 19.50 39.70 -28.73
CA LYS A 218 18.43 40.65 -29.09
C LYS A 218 17.01 40.07 -28.96
N LYS A 219 16.83 38.77 -29.19
CA LYS A 219 15.54 38.06 -29.02
C LYS A 219 15.21 37.72 -27.56
N SER A 220 16.18 37.76 -26.65
CA SER A 220 16.05 37.23 -25.27
C SER A 220 16.33 38.25 -24.16
N GLN A 221 16.93 39.40 -24.45
CA GLN A 221 17.21 40.48 -23.51
C GLN A 221 16.50 41.78 -23.93
N PRO A 222 16.07 42.63 -22.97
CA PRO A 222 15.64 43.98 -23.26
C PRO A 222 16.81 44.80 -23.81
N TYR A 223 16.53 45.91 -24.52
CA TYR A 223 17.57 46.66 -25.27
C TYR A 223 18.76 47.12 -24.41
N TYR A 224 18.56 47.38 -23.11
CA TYR A 224 19.59 47.79 -22.15
C TYR A 224 20.37 46.62 -21.52
N GLY A 225 20.00 45.37 -21.81
CA GLY A 225 20.71 44.15 -21.36
C GLY A 225 21.56 43.50 -22.45
N ILE A 226 21.59 44.07 -23.66
CA ILE A 226 22.43 43.63 -24.77
C ILE A 226 23.83 44.22 -24.58
N PRO A 227 24.92 43.44 -24.71
CA PRO A 227 26.27 43.99 -24.73
C PRO A 227 26.48 44.98 -25.88
N SER A 228 27.09 46.13 -25.59
CA SER A 228 27.54 47.10 -26.58
C SER A 228 28.86 46.69 -27.23
N GLN A 229 29.72 45.99 -26.48
CA GLN A 229 31.00 45.45 -26.94
C GLN A 229 31.02 43.92 -26.84
N PHE A 230 31.68 43.26 -27.78
CA PHE A 230 31.89 41.81 -27.76
C PHE A 230 33.37 41.46 -27.93
N HIS A 231 33.85 40.53 -27.11
CA HIS A 231 35.26 40.16 -27.01
C HIS A 231 35.40 38.64 -27.21
N LEU A 232 36.02 38.26 -28.33
CA LEU A 232 36.18 36.85 -28.74
C LEU A 232 37.52 36.31 -28.23
N LEU A 233 37.48 35.25 -27.42
CA LEU A 233 38.62 34.69 -26.69
C LEU A 233 38.75 33.18 -26.89
N ASP A 234 39.99 32.67 -26.93
CA ASP A 234 40.26 31.23 -27.09
C ASP A 234 39.88 30.42 -25.85
N SER A 235 39.88 31.08 -24.68
CA SER A 235 39.27 30.60 -23.43
C SER A 235 38.97 31.79 -22.52
N LEU A 236 38.05 31.61 -21.55
CA LEU A 236 37.85 32.60 -20.48
C LEU A 236 38.84 32.31 -19.33
N PRO A 237 39.50 33.33 -18.74
CA PRO A 237 40.40 33.13 -17.60
C PRO A 237 39.61 32.66 -16.37
N MET A 238 40.23 31.83 -15.53
CA MET A 238 39.59 31.20 -14.37
C MET A 238 40.44 31.43 -13.12
N THR A 239 39.75 31.68 -12.01
CA THR A 239 40.30 31.62 -10.65
C THR A 239 40.55 30.17 -10.22
N ASP A 240 41.42 29.96 -9.23
CA ASP A 240 41.74 28.62 -8.67
C ASP A 240 40.51 27.82 -8.23
N ASN A 241 39.41 28.51 -7.90
CA ASN A 241 38.12 27.94 -7.50
C ASN A 241 37.17 27.67 -8.69
N GLY A 242 37.68 27.61 -9.91
CA GLY A 242 36.93 27.25 -11.13
C GLY A 242 35.91 28.28 -11.62
N LYS A 243 35.88 29.49 -11.04
CA LYS A 243 35.02 30.61 -11.46
C LYS A 243 35.78 31.52 -12.42
N ILE A 244 35.09 32.07 -13.42
CA ILE A 244 35.68 33.04 -14.37
C ILE A 244 36.32 34.20 -13.60
N ASP A 245 37.58 34.52 -13.88
CA ASP A 245 38.24 35.67 -13.28
C ASP A 245 37.84 36.97 -13.98
N LYS A 246 36.82 37.60 -13.40
CA LYS A 246 36.32 38.91 -13.83
C LYS A 246 37.35 40.03 -13.66
N LYS A 247 38.37 39.89 -12.79
CA LYS A 247 39.42 40.90 -12.62
C LYS A 247 40.39 40.91 -13.80
N SER A 248 40.88 39.75 -14.24
CA SER A 248 41.72 39.66 -15.44
C SER A 248 41.00 40.20 -16.69
N LEU A 249 39.74 39.83 -16.90
CA LEU A 249 38.93 40.35 -18.01
C LEU A 249 38.79 41.89 -17.97
N MET A 250 38.59 42.47 -16.79
CA MET A 250 38.54 43.93 -16.63
C MET A 250 39.92 44.58 -16.89
N ALA A 251 41.00 43.98 -16.40
CA ALA A 251 42.36 44.48 -16.59
C ALA A 251 42.75 44.57 -18.08
N ASP A 252 42.55 43.49 -18.84
CA ASP A 252 42.84 43.45 -20.28
C ASP A 252 42.01 44.50 -21.05
N THR A 253 40.75 44.72 -20.65
CA THR A 253 39.87 45.73 -21.28
C THR A 253 40.35 47.16 -21.01
N THR A 254 40.85 47.45 -19.80
CA THR A 254 41.30 48.82 -19.43
C THR A 254 42.59 49.29 -20.11
N ALA A 255 43.28 48.43 -20.88
CA ALA A 255 44.49 48.79 -21.60
C ALA A 255 44.26 49.69 -22.83
N VAL A 256 43.03 49.76 -23.36
CA VAL A 256 42.72 50.49 -24.61
C VAL A 256 41.78 51.68 -24.32
N LYS A 257 42.36 52.85 -24.06
CA LYS A 257 41.63 54.12 -23.97
C LYS A 257 41.58 54.85 -25.30
N TRP A 258 40.37 55.11 -25.80
CA TRP A 258 40.08 56.09 -26.84
C TRP A 258 39.03 57.09 -26.33
N SER A 259 39.10 58.34 -26.77
CA SER A 259 38.35 59.45 -26.15
C SER A 259 37.35 60.09 -27.15
N PRO A 260 36.11 60.41 -26.73
CA PRO A 260 35.06 60.89 -27.63
C PRO A 260 35.02 62.43 -27.77
N PRO A 261 34.62 62.96 -28.94
CA PRO A 261 34.28 64.37 -29.13
C PRO A 261 32.75 64.64 -29.12
N ILE A 262 32.24 64.98 -27.93
CA ILE A 262 31.28 66.08 -27.63
C ILE A 262 30.20 66.44 -28.68
N CYS A 263 28.91 66.38 -28.26
CA CYS A 263 28.03 67.55 -28.37
C CYS A 263 26.92 67.59 -27.29
N GLU A 264 26.45 68.80 -27.01
CA GLU A 264 25.49 69.21 -25.97
C GLU A 264 24.01 68.88 -26.35
N LYS A 265 22.96 68.94 -25.50
CA LYS A 265 22.68 69.37 -24.10
C LYS A 265 21.44 68.55 -23.60
N THR A 266 20.71 68.73 -22.49
CA THR A 266 20.51 69.83 -21.52
C THR A 266 20.07 69.28 -20.13
N SER A 267 19.71 70.19 -19.21
CA SER A 267 19.06 70.04 -17.89
C SER A 267 17.56 69.62 -17.96
N THR A 268 16.81 69.25 -16.89
CA THR A 268 17.00 69.29 -15.42
C THR A 268 15.98 68.39 -14.68
N GLY A 269 16.26 67.88 -13.45
CA GLY A 269 15.19 67.35 -12.58
C GLY A 269 15.55 66.54 -11.31
N LEU A 270 16.02 67.22 -10.25
CA LEU A 270 15.68 67.09 -8.80
C LEU A 270 14.74 65.92 -8.35
N ILE A 271 14.88 65.23 -7.19
CA ILE A 271 15.49 65.60 -5.89
C ILE A 271 15.80 64.38 -4.94
N ARG A 272 16.92 64.46 -4.20
CA ARG A 272 17.31 63.89 -2.85
C ARG A 272 17.08 62.42 -2.40
N HIS A 273 18.23 61.76 -2.16
CA HIS A 273 18.70 61.00 -0.95
C HIS A 273 18.03 61.28 0.42
N PRO A 274 18.07 60.34 1.40
CA PRO A 274 19.25 60.12 2.27
C PRO A 274 19.65 58.65 2.56
N GLU A 275 20.77 58.49 3.28
CA GLU A 275 21.52 57.24 3.55
C GLU A 275 21.23 56.62 4.94
N ALA A 276 21.74 55.39 5.18
CA ALA A 276 21.92 54.82 6.53
C ALA A 276 23.08 53.78 6.63
N THR A 277 24.29 54.24 6.33
CA THR A 277 25.58 53.97 7.03
C THR A 277 25.82 52.64 7.80
N LEU A 278 26.77 51.84 7.27
CA LEU A 278 27.86 51.06 7.91
C LEU A 278 27.72 50.38 9.30
N LEU A 279 28.22 49.13 9.38
CA LEU A 279 29.20 48.53 10.33
C LEU A 279 29.15 46.99 10.22
N GLY A 280 30.16 46.17 10.57
CA GLY A 280 31.54 46.41 11.01
C GLY A 280 32.15 45.17 11.71
N HIS A 281 33.40 44.80 11.40
CA HIS A 281 34.29 43.87 12.13
C HIS A 281 33.99 42.34 12.23
N SER A 282 34.63 41.57 11.34
CA SER A 282 35.70 40.56 11.61
C SER A 282 35.72 39.76 12.94
N ARG A 283 35.95 38.42 12.88
CA ARG A 283 37.29 37.72 12.92
C ARG A 283 37.25 36.28 13.52
N SER A 284 38.18 35.45 13.03
CA SER A 284 38.86 34.29 13.65
C SER A 284 38.14 32.96 13.94
N ASP A 285 38.86 31.89 13.57
CA ASP A 285 38.59 30.46 13.75
C ASP A 285 39.00 29.93 15.14
N SER A 286 38.53 28.72 15.48
CA SER A 286 39.36 27.73 16.19
C SER A 286 38.82 26.31 15.97
N SER A 287 39.69 25.31 16.11
CA SER A 287 39.35 23.89 15.90
C SER A 287 39.98 23.02 17.00
N ALA A 288 39.28 21.95 17.39
CA ALA A 288 39.83 20.86 18.20
C ALA A 288 38.97 19.58 18.08
N SER A 289 39.62 18.42 18.13
CA SER A 289 39.01 17.09 18.18
C SER A 289 38.91 16.57 19.63
N THR A 290 38.31 15.39 19.83
CA THR A 290 39.02 14.15 20.28
C THR A 290 38.02 12.99 20.49
N LEU A 291 38.49 11.73 20.34
CA LEU A 291 37.70 10.51 20.54
C LEU A 291 37.60 10.08 22.01
N THR A 292 36.65 9.19 22.32
CA THR A 292 36.89 8.12 23.30
C THR A 292 36.03 6.90 22.99
N GLN A 293 36.64 5.71 23.06
CA GLN A 293 35.92 4.44 23.14
C GLN A 293 35.70 4.06 24.61
N ASN A 294 34.75 3.17 24.88
CA ASN A 294 34.93 2.16 25.92
C ASN A 294 34.04 0.94 25.70
N SER A 295 34.38 -0.18 26.32
CA SER A 295 33.68 -1.47 26.17
C SER A 295 33.63 -2.24 27.50
N SER A 296 32.64 -3.11 27.66
CA SER A 296 32.57 -4.11 28.75
C SER A 296 31.58 -5.22 28.36
N ALA A 297 31.71 -6.41 28.96
CA ALA A 297 30.92 -7.60 28.60
C ALA A 297 30.69 -8.54 29.81
N SER A 298 29.47 -9.08 29.94
CA SER A 298 28.99 -10.14 30.86
C SER A 298 27.44 -10.19 30.73
N GLU A 299 26.69 -11.29 30.82
CA GLU A 299 26.98 -12.74 30.84
C GLU A 299 25.81 -13.53 30.18
N LYS A 300 25.87 -14.88 30.18
CA LYS A 300 24.97 -15.77 29.41
C LYS A 300 23.62 -16.06 30.07
N SER A 301 22.61 -16.31 29.23
CA SER A 301 21.52 -17.28 29.51
C SER A 301 21.15 -18.04 28.23
N ASP A 302 20.72 -19.30 28.35
CA ASP A 302 20.57 -20.23 27.21
C ASP A 302 19.32 -19.98 26.35
N ILE A 303 19.38 -18.94 25.50
CA ILE A 303 18.54 -18.85 24.30
C ILE A 303 19.26 -19.58 23.17
N THR A 304 18.60 -20.53 22.50
CA THR A 304 19.07 -21.10 21.21
C THR A 304 18.99 -20.07 20.09
N VAL A 305 19.90 -19.09 20.13
CA VAL A 305 20.26 -18.22 19.02
C VAL A 305 20.78 -19.13 17.90
N VAL A 306 20.25 -18.95 16.69
CA VAL A 306 20.89 -19.48 15.49
C VAL A 306 21.93 -18.45 15.06
N GLY A 307 23.15 -18.92 14.83
CA GLY A 307 24.32 -18.08 14.54
C GLY A 307 24.18 -17.21 13.30
N GLU A 308 25.13 -16.30 13.16
CA GLU A 308 25.09 -15.14 12.26
C GLU A 308 25.14 -15.50 10.75
N ASP A 309 25.36 -16.77 10.41
CA ASP A 309 25.57 -17.29 9.05
C ASP A 309 24.30 -17.63 8.24
N VAL A 310 23.09 -17.27 8.69
CA VAL A 310 21.86 -17.55 7.91
C VAL A 310 21.68 -16.48 6.83
N ASP A 311 22.18 -16.75 5.63
CA ASP A 311 21.92 -15.94 4.44
C ASP A 311 20.40 -15.90 4.12
N LEU A 312 19.75 -14.83 4.55
CA LEU A 312 18.34 -14.56 4.30
C LEU A 312 18.06 -14.26 2.82
N GLU A 313 19.07 -13.85 2.07
CA GLU A 313 19.02 -13.54 0.63
C GLU A 313 19.58 -14.66 -0.25
N ALA A 314 19.76 -15.88 0.29
CA ALA A 314 20.11 -17.06 -0.48
C ALA A 314 19.06 -17.38 -1.55
N ALA A 315 19.50 -17.93 -2.69
CA ALA A 315 18.65 -18.25 -3.83
C ALA A 315 17.56 -19.29 -3.47
N LEU A 316 16.31 -18.98 -3.79
CA LEU A 316 15.19 -19.88 -3.53
C LEU A 316 15.21 -21.10 -4.46
N PRO A 317 15.10 -22.33 -3.94
CA PRO A 317 15.04 -23.53 -4.79
C PRO A 317 13.77 -23.57 -5.65
N GLU A 318 13.75 -24.48 -6.61
CA GLU A 318 12.59 -24.77 -7.45
C GLU A 318 11.35 -25.18 -6.64
N LYS A 319 10.17 -25.04 -7.26
CA LYS A 319 8.88 -25.40 -6.64
C LYS A 319 8.56 -26.85 -6.96
N ARG A 320 8.39 -27.70 -5.95
CA ARG A 320 8.35 -29.19 -6.00
C ARG A 320 7.38 -29.85 -7.01
N HIS A 321 6.49 -29.10 -7.66
CA HIS A 321 5.47 -29.63 -8.57
C HIS A 321 5.27 -28.73 -9.80
N ARG A 322 4.92 -29.35 -10.94
CA ARG A 322 4.55 -28.66 -12.20
C ARG A 322 3.39 -27.68 -12.00
N LYS A 323 3.33 -26.62 -12.83
CA LYS A 323 2.42 -25.45 -12.74
C LYS A 323 0.95 -25.85 -12.47
N HIS A 324 0.43 -26.82 -13.21
CA HIS A 324 -0.97 -27.29 -13.14
C HIS A 324 -1.29 -27.99 -11.80
N ILE A 325 -0.43 -28.90 -11.35
CA ILE A 325 -0.57 -29.60 -10.06
C ILE A 325 -0.56 -28.59 -8.89
N ARG A 326 0.28 -27.54 -8.95
CA ARG A 326 0.24 -26.45 -7.95
C ARG A 326 -1.05 -25.65 -8.01
N GLY A 327 -1.59 -25.39 -9.19
CA GLY A 327 -2.89 -24.75 -9.37
C GLY A 327 -4.02 -25.56 -8.73
N LEU A 328 -4.07 -26.86 -9.01
CA LEU A 328 -5.05 -27.77 -8.42
C LEU A 328 -4.91 -27.81 -6.89
N ARG A 329 -3.71 -28.06 -6.36
CA ARG A 329 -3.45 -28.24 -4.92
C ARG A 329 -3.61 -26.96 -4.08
N TYR A 330 -3.15 -25.81 -4.60
CA TYR A 330 -3.03 -24.57 -3.82
C TYR A 330 -3.92 -23.41 -4.31
N ARG A 331 -4.80 -23.63 -5.30
CA ARG A 331 -5.85 -22.65 -5.69
C ARG A 331 -7.25 -23.28 -5.74
N ALA A 332 -7.40 -24.42 -6.41
CA ALA A 332 -8.70 -25.09 -6.51
C ALA A 332 -9.06 -25.84 -5.21
N LEU A 333 -8.19 -26.75 -4.75
CA LEU A 333 -8.38 -27.60 -3.58
C LEU A 333 -7.82 -26.98 -2.28
N ILE A 334 -7.99 -25.66 -2.10
CA ILE A 334 -7.74 -25.00 -0.82
C ILE A 334 -8.80 -25.41 0.21
N ILE A 335 -8.47 -25.41 1.51
CA ILE A 335 -9.31 -26.03 2.54
C ILE A 335 -10.69 -25.37 2.67
N TYR A 336 -10.77 -24.04 2.56
CA TYR A 336 -12.05 -23.32 2.44
C TYR A 336 -12.95 -23.93 1.34
N ARG A 337 -12.39 -24.17 0.14
CA ARG A 337 -13.14 -24.76 -0.99
C ARG A 337 -13.46 -26.24 -0.75
N ARG A 338 -12.58 -27.01 -0.11
CA ARG A 338 -12.87 -28.41 0.25
C ARG A 338 -14.05 -28.50 1.22
N LEU A 339 -14.07 -27.65 2.25
CA LEU A 339 -15.15 -27.62 3.24
C LEU A 339 -16.47 -27.17 2.61
N PHE A 340 -16.42 -26.16 1.73
CA PHE A 340 -17.55 -25.72 0.93
C PHE A 340 -18.12 -26.85 0.05
N THR A 341 -17.26 -27.51 -0.75
CA THR A 341 -17.65 -28.64 -1.61
C THR A 341 -18.13 -29.84 -0.81
N LEU A 342 -17.58 -30.10 0.38
CA LEU A 342 -18.03 -31.17 1.26
C LEU A 342 -19.47 -30.95 1.77
N VAL A 343 -19.82 -29.72 2.17
CA VAL A 343 -21.22 -29.37 2.49
C VAL A 343 -22.11 -29.50 1.26
N GLY A 344 -21.64 -29.11 0.08
CA GLY A 344 -22.34 -29.34 -1.19
C GLY A 344 -22.59 -30.83 -1.47
N ILE A 345 -21.60 -31.70 -1.25
CA ILE A 345 -21.71 -33.16 -1.42
C ILE A 345 -22.73 -33.75 -0.45
N PHE A 346 -22.74 -33.34 0.83
CA PHE A 346 -23.76 -33.80 1.78
C PHE A 346 -25.18 -33.38 1.36
N ASN A 347 -25.35 -32.18 0.82
CA ASN A 347 -26.64 -31.72 0.32
C ASN A 347 -27.07 -32.43 -0.98
N ILE A 348 -26.14 -32.75 -1.88
CA ILE A 348 -26.40 -33.59 -3.06
C ILE A 348 -26.78 -35.01 -2.63
N ALA A 349 -26.10 -35.59 -1.65
CA ALA A 349 -26.45 -36.90 -1.09
C ALA A 349 -27.85 -36.90 -0.45
N ALA A 350 -28.24 -35.82 0.25
CA ALA A 350 -29.60 -35.65 0.77
C ALA A 350 -30.65 -35.54 -0.35
N ALA A 351 -30.36 -34.82 -1.43
CA ALA A 351 -31.25 -34.75 -2.60
C ALA A 351 -31.41 -36.12 -3.29
N ILE A 352 -30.32 -36.89 -3.43
CA ILE A 352 -30.37 -38.26 -3.95
C ILE A 352 -31.19 -39.17 -3.01
N ALA A 353 -31.05 -39.03 -1.69
CA ALA A 353 -31.85 -39.79 -0.73
C ALA A 353 -33.35 -39.48 -0.87
N LEU A 354 -33.74 -38.20 -1.00
CA LEU A 354 -35.14 -37.80 -1.20
C LEU A 354 -35.74 -38.28 -2.54
N LEU A 355 -34.92 -38.43 -3.59
CA LEU A 355 -35.36 -39.05 -4.85
C LEU A 355 -35.70 -40.54 -4.68
N PHE A 356 -35.10 -41.24 -3.71
CA PHE A 356 -35.41 -42.64 -3.41
C PHE A 356 -36.46 -42.85 -2.31
N SER A 357 -36.56 -41.94 -1.33
CA SER A 357 -37.57 -42.03 -0.25
C SER A 357 -38.92 -41.37 -0.60
N GLY A 358 -38.99 -40.64 -1.71
CA GLY A 358 -40.06 -39.71 -2.02
C GLY A 358 -39.75 -38.30 -1.49
N ILE A 359 -40.01 -37.29 -2.32
CA ILE A 359 -39.76 -35.88 -1.98
C ILE A 359 -41.00 -35.32 -1.29
N GLN A 360 -40.87 -34.96 -0.01
CA GLN A 360 -41.92 -34.26 0.75
C GLN A 360 -41.41 -32.87 1.17
N ARG A 361 -42.33 -31.90 1.22
CA ARG A 361 -42.03 -30.50 1.55
C ARG A 361 -41.40 -30.33 2.94
N GLU A 362 -41.81 -31.13 3.92
CA GLU A 362 -41.29 -31.07 5.30
C GLU A 362 -39.78 -31.36 5.36
N TRP A 363 -39.31 -32.42 4.70
CA TRP A 363 -37.89 -32.77 4.66
C TRP A 363 -37.03 -31.65 4.06
N ILE A 364 -37.51 -30.99 3.01
CA ILE A 364 -36.80 -29.82 2.43
C ILE A 364 -36.73 -28.66 3.42
N GLY A 365 -37.82 -28.39 4.16
CA GLY A 365 -37.84 -27.40 5.23
C GLY A 365 -36.86 -27.74 6.37
N THR A 366 -36.79 -29.01 6.79
CA THR A 366 -35.85 -29.47 7.82
C THR A 366 -34.40 -29.40 7.33
N ILE A 367 -34.09 -29.81 6.10
CA ILE A 367 -32.73 -29.69 5.52
C ILE A 367 -32.33 -28.22 5.38
N THR A 368 -33.27 -27.33 5.03
CA THR A 368 -33.06 -25.87 5.06
C THR A 368 -32.66 -25.39 6.46
N ALA A 369 -33.38 -25.81 7.50
CA ALA A 369 -33.09 -25.46 8.88
C ALA A 369 -31.74 -26.04 9.39
N ILE A 370 -31.39 -27.27 9.02
CA ILE A 370 -30.09 -27.90 9.33
C ILE A 370 -28.94 -27.06 8.75
N ASN A 371 -29.05 -26.67 7.48
CA ASN A 371 -28.03 -25.85 6.82
C ASN A 371 -27.95 -24.44 7.43
N LEU A 372 -29.08 -23.79 7.73
CA LEU A 372 -29.11 -22.48 8.39
C LEU A 372 -28.44 -22.53 9.78
N ALA A 373 -28.80 -23.51 10.62
CA ALA A 373 -28.21 -23.70 11.93
C ALA A 373 -26.71 -23.99 11.84
N THR A 374 -26.28 -24.83 10.90
CA THR A 374 -24.86 -25.14 10.63
C THR A 374 -24.08 -23.89 10.21
N ALA A 375 -24.64 -23.06 9.32
CA ALA A 375 -24.02 -21.83 8.86
C ALA A 375 -23.81 -20.81 9.98
N VAL A 376 -24.75 -20.74 10.92
CA VAL A 376 -24.72 -19.86 12.09
C VAL A 376 -23.77 -20.38 13.17
N LEU A 377 -23.89 -21.65 13.57
CA LEU A 377 -23.10 -22.25 14.66
C LEU A 377 -21.60 -22.22 14.39
N ILE A 378 -21.16 -22.48 13.15
CA ILE A 378 -19.74 -22.54 12.82
C ILE A 378 -19.04 -21.16 12.82
N ARG A 379 -19.79 -20.08 13.09
CA ARG A 379 -19.30 -18.71 13.31
C ARG A 379 -19.41 -18.24 14.78
N GLN A 380 -19.94 -19.07 15.68
CA GLN A 380 -20.22 -18.72 17.07
C GLN A 380 -18.95 -18.81 17.94
N ASP A 381 -18.71 -17.83 18.82
CA ASP A 381 -17.43 -17.66 19.54
C ASP A 381 -17.05 -18.83 20.47
N PHE A 382 -18.01 -19.45 21.18
CA PHE A 382 -17.76 -20.69 21.95
C PHE A 382 -17.45 -21.86 21.02
N VAL A 383 -18.19 -22.04 19.93
CA VAL A 383 -17.98 -23.13 18.96
C VAL A 383 -16.59 -23.02 18.34
N ILE A 384 -16.17 -21.81 17.95
CA ILE A 384 -14.81 -21.52 17.48
C ILE A 384 -13.79 -21.85 18.58
N ASN A 385 -14.00 -21.40 19.82
CA ASN A 385 -13.09 -21.67 20.93
C ASN A 385 -12.95 -23.17 21.26
N VAL A 386 -14.04 -23.95 21.21
CA VAL A 386 -14.01 -25.41 21.38
C VAL A 386 -13.25 -26.07 20.24
N LEU A 387 -13.56 -25.72 18.98
CA LEU A 387 -12.90 -26.28 17.81
C LEU A 387 -11.39 -25.97 17.77
N TYR A 388 -10.99 -24.75 18.11
CA TYR A 388 -9.57 -24.40 18.27
C TYR A 388 -8.92 -25.13 19.45
N THR A 389 -9.62 -25.30 20.57
CA THR A 389 -9.07 -26.02 21.74
C THR A 389 -8.81 -27.47 21.39
N VAL A 390 -9.79 -28.18 20.81
CA VAL A 390 -9.61 -29.57 20.35
C VAL A 390 -8.50 -29.66 19.29
N ALA A 391 -8.50 -28.77 18.29
CA ALA A 391 -7.51 -28.81 17.21
C ALA A 391 -6.09 -28.45 17.68
N CYS A 392 -5.92 -27.57 18.66
CA CYS A 392 -4.62 -27.12 19.17
C CYS A 392 -4.10 -27.92 20.37
N SER A 393 -4.91 -28.78 20.98
CA SER A 393 -4.49 -29.70 22.06
C SER A 393 -3.81 -30.98 21.56
N VAL A 394 -3.57 -31.14 20.24
CA VAL A 394 -2.85 -32.30 19.69
C VAL A 394 -1.40 -32.31 20.19
N PRO A 395 -0.92 -33.38 20.87
CA PRO A 395 0.40 -33.40 21.49
C PRO A 395 1.55 -33.17 20.50
N LYS A 396 2.58 -32.42 20.89
CA LYS A 396 3.76 -32.13 20.05
C LYS A 396 4.55 -33.40 19.64
N SER A 397 4.37 -34.51 20.35
CA SER A 397 4.90 -35.84 20.03
C SER A 397 4.22 -36.51 18.84
N TRP A 398 3.02 -36.09 18.44
CA TRP A 398 2.31 -36.67 17.30
C TRP A 398 3.02 -36.32 15.97
N PRO A 399 2.89 -37.16 14.93
CA PRO A 399 3.48 -36.89 13.62
C PRO A 399 3.15 -35.49 13.10
N LEU A 400 4.17 -34.80 12.58
CA LEU A 400 4.03 -33.44 12.03
C LEU A 400 2.97 -33.39 10.92
N SER A 401 2.73 -34.48 10.20
CA SER A 401 1.65 -34.62 9.20
C SER A 401 0.24 -34.48 9.76
N ILE A 402 0.01 -34.72 11.05
CA ILE A 402 -1.26 -34.51 11.74
C ILE A 402 -1.32 -33.08 12.29
N ARG A 403 -0.29 -32.66 13.03
CA ARG A 403 -0.17 -31.30 13.61
C ARG A 403 -0.33 -30.21 12.55
N THR A 404 0.30 -30.40 11.38
CA THR A 404 0.18 -29.48 10.23
C THR A 404 -1.19 -29.44 9.56
N ARG A 405 -2.06 -30.45 9.76
CA ARG A 405 -3.47 -30.45 9.32
C ARG A 405 -4.35 -29.72 10.34
N CYS A 406 -4.19 -30.04 11.63
CA CYS A 406 -4.95 -29.42 12.73
C CYS A 406 -4.72 -27.90 12.79
N ALA A 407 -3.49 -27.44 12.52
CA ALA A 407 -3.15 -26.03 12.38
C ALA A 407 -3.92 -25.27 11.27
N LYS A 408 -4.70 -25.94 10.42
CA LYS A 408 -5.50 -25.34 9.33
C LYS A 408 -6.98 -25.13 9.72
N ILE A 409 -7.29 -25.24 11.01
CA ILE A 409 -8.62 -25.04 11.61
C ILE A 409 -9.25 -23.69 11.26
N TYR A 410 -8.45 -22.63 11.05
CA TYR A 410 -8.92 -21.28 10.72
C TYR A 410 -9.68 -21.14 9.38
N HIS A 411 -9.87 -22.23 8.61
CA HIS A 411 -10.63 -22.23 7.35
C HIS A 411 -12.14 -22.54 7.50
N LEU A 412 -12.71 -22.54 8.71
CA LEU A 412 -14.13 -22.83 8.99
C LEU A 412 -15.14 -22.06 8.12
N GLY A 413 -14.78 -20.86 7.63
CA GLY A 413 -15.65 -20.06 6.74
C GLY A 413 -16.16 -20.80 5.50
N GLY A 414 -15.48 -21.85 5.04
CA GLY A 414 -15.95 -22.70 3.94
C GLY A 414 -17.23 -23.48 4.26
N VAL A 415 -17.36 -23.97 5.50
CA VAL A 415 -18.58 -24.64 6.00
C VAL A 415 -19.73 -23.63 6.06
N HIS A 416 -19.47 -22.46 6.63
CA HIS A 416 -20.46 -21.38 6.74
C HIS A 416 -21.03 -20.98 5.37
N SER A 417 -20.17 -20.67 4.39
CA SER A 417 -20.63 -20.26 3.06
C SER A 417 -21.33 -21.40 2.29
N GLY A 418 -20.86 -22.64 2.44
CA GLY A 418 -21.48 -23.81 1.81
C GLY A 418 -22.88 -24.08 2.37
N ALA A 419 -23.03 -24.01 3.69
CA ALA A 419 -24.30 -24.23 4.37
C ALA A 419 -25.28 -23.06 4.12
N ALA A 420 -24.83 -21.80 4.16
CA ALA A 420 -25.67 -20.65 3.87
C ALA A 420 -26.26 -20.68 2.44
N ILE A 421 -25.43 -21.02 1.44
CA ILE A 421 -25.89 -21.19 0.05
C ILE A 421 -26.82 -22.39 -0.09
N SER A 422 -26.53 -23.50 0.58
CA SER A 422 -27.40 -24.69 0.57
C SER A 422 -28.77 -24.42 1.19
N ALA A 423 -28.84 -23.65 2.30
CA ALA A 423 -30.11 -23.25 2.91
C ALA A 423 -30.98 -22.40 1.94
N GLY A 424 -30.38 -21.41 1.27
CA GLY A 424 -31.11 -20.61 0.27
C GLY A 424 -31.54 -21.43 -0.95
N ALA A 425 -30.72 -22.38 -1.40
CA ALA A 425 -31.04 -23.26 -2.52
C ALA A 425 -32.20 -24.23 -2.19
N TRP A 426 -32.21 -24.83 -0.99
CA TRP A 426 -33.31 -25.70 -0.56
C TRP A 426 -34.62 -24.95 -0.34
N LEU A 427 -34.58 -23.74 0.24
CA LEU A 427 -35.77 -22.89 0.34
C LEU A 427 -36.33 -22.55 -1.04
N LEU A 428 -35.48 -22.15 -1.99
CA LEU A 428 -35.90 -21.88 -3.35
C LEU A 428 -36.47 -23.13 -4.05
N ALA A 429 -35.90 -24.32 -3.81
CA ALA A 429 -36.42 -25.58 -4.33
C ALA A 429 -37.81 -25.93 -3.74
N ALA A 430 -38.05 -25.70 -2.45
CA ALA A 430 -39.39 -25.84 -1.87
C ALA A 430 -40.39 -24.89 -2.55
N ASN A 431 -40.05 -23.61 -2.68
CA ASN A 431 -40.92 -22.61 -3.29
C ASN A 431 -41.24 -22.90 -4.76
N ILE A 432 -40.28 -23.46 -5.52
CA ILE A 432 -40.50 -23.90 -6.90
C ILE A 432 -41.42 -25.12 -6.92
N GLY A 433 -41.23 -26.09 -6.02
CA GLY A 433 -42.14 -27.23 -5.84
C GLY A 433 -43.57 -26.79 -5.49
N ASP A 434 -43.73 -25.81 -4.61
CA ASP A 434 -45.02 -25.22 -4.23
C ASP A 434 -45.76 -24.53 -5.39
N VAL A 435 -45.03 -24.10 -6.43
CA VAL A 435 -45.61 -23.56 -7.68
C VAL A 435 -45.92 -24.68 -8.66
N VAL A 436 -44.97 -25.59 -8.92
CA VAL A 436 -45.16 -26.73 -9.84
C VAL A 436 -46.32 -27.61 -9.38
N CYS A 437 -46.44 -27.89 -8.09
CA CYS A 437 -47.52 -28.69 -7.52
C CYS A 437 -48.87 -27.96 -7.47
N MET A 438 -48.89 -26.63 -7.62
CA MET A 438 -50.12 -25.86 -7.82
C MET A 438 -50.61 -25.91 -9.28
N THR A 439 -49.74 -26.18 -10.25
CA THR A 439 -50.10 -26.29 -11.68
C THR A 439 -50.24 -27.73 -12.18
N SER A 440 -49.77 -28.72 -11.40
CA SER A 440 -49.54 -30.10 -11.88
C SER A 440 -50.08 -31.19 -10.94
N GLU A 441 -50.95 -30.81 -9.98
CA GLU A 441 -51.65 -31.70 -9.02
C GLU A 441 -50.76 -32.76 -8.33
N CYS A 442 -49.72 -32.34 -7.61
CA CYS A 442 -48.89 -33.26 -6.82
C CYS A 442 -49.65 -33.84 -5.61
N THR A 443 -50.09 -35.09 -5.70
CA THR A 443 -50.55 -35.85 -4.53
C THR A 443 -49.41 -36.02 -3.52
N GLY A 444 -49.63 -35.62 -2.26
CA GLY A 444 -48.70 -35.89 -1.14
C GLY A 444 -47.52 -34.94 -0.96
N TRP A 445 -47.41 -33.85 -1.75
CA TRP A 445 -46.34 -32.85 -1.58
C TRP A 445 -46.36 -32.16 -0.21
N GLY A 446 -47.56 -31.79 0.25
CA GLY A 446 -47.81 -31.04 1.50
C GLY A 446 -48.54 -29.71 1.23
N HIS A 447 -49.35 -29.25 2.18
CA HIS A 447 -50.04 -27.96 2.08
C HIS A 447 -49.14 -26.80 2.56
N GLN A 448 -49.41 -25.60 2.06
CA GLN A 448 -48.90 -24.36 2.63
C GLN A 448 -49.89 -23.22 2.39
N SER A 449 -50.21 -22.48 3.45
CA SER A 449 -51.03 -21.29 3.44
C SER A 449 -50.41 -20.15 2.62
N LEU A 450 -51.26 -19.20 2.18
CA LEU A 450 -50.82 -17.99 1.47
C LEU A 450 -49.80 -17.17 2.28
N GLY A 451 -49.99 -17.05 3.60
CA GLY A 451 -49.05 -16.37 4.49
C GLY A 451 -47.66 -17.03 4.48
N GLY A 452 -47.62 -18.36 4.57
CA GLY A 452 -46.38 -19.13 4.44
C GLY A 452 -45.73 -18.93 3.07
N LYS A 453 -46.51 -18.93 1.97
CA LYS A 453 -45.98 -18.70 0.61
C LYS A 453 -45.31 -17.33 0.52
N VAL A 454 -45.96 -16.26 1.00
CA VAL A 454 -45.39 -14.90 1.02
C VAL A 454 -44.08 -14.84 1.81
N ILE A 455 -44.05 -15.38 3.04
CA ILE A 455 -42.84 -15.37 3.90
C ILE A 455 -41.68 -16.13 3.24
N SER A 456 -41.95 -17.30 2.66
CA SER A 456 -40.92 -18.12 2.01
C SER A 456 -40.31 -17.47 0.75
N TRP A 457 -41.09 -16.71 -0.02
CA TRP A 457 -40.59 -15.92 -1.15
C TRP A 457 -39.83 -14.68 -0.71
N MET A 458 -40.28 -13.98 0.35
CA MET A 458 -39.51 -12.89 0.97
C MET A 458 -38.13 -13.37 1.45
N LEU A 459 -38.08 -14.49 2.16
CA LEU A 459 -36.82 -15.12 2.60
C LEU A 459 -35.89 -15.45 1.42
N SER A 460 -36.44 -15.94 0.31
CA SER A 460 -35.66 -16.24 -0.91
C SER A 460 -35.08 -14.99 -1.57
N ALA A 461 -35.85 -13.90 -1.63
CA ALA A 461 -35.35 -12.61 -2.11
C ALA A 461 -34.24 -12.04 -1.21
N LEU A 462 -34.37 -12.17 0.11
CA LEU A 462 -33.35 -11.74 1.06
C LEU A 462 -32.07 -12.59 0.97
N PHE A 463 -32.17 -13.90 0.75
CA PHE A 463 -31.02 -14.75 0.40
C PHE A 463 -30.33 -14.28 -0.89
N PHE A 464 -31.09 -13.99 -1.96
CA PHE A 464 -30.52 -13.52 -3.23
C PHE A 464 -29.71 -12.22 -3.05
N VAL A 465 -30.26 -11.22 -2.35
CA VAL A 465 -29.55 -9.99 -2.00
C VAL A 465 -28.29 -10.27 -1.17
N MET A 466 -28.39 -11.17 -0.18
CA MET A 466 -27.25 -11.54 0.66
C MET A 466 -26.15 -12.26 -0.12
N PHE A 467 -26.48 -13.15 -1.05
CA PHE A 467 -25.51 -13.84 -1.91
C PHE A 467 -24.84 -12.90 -2.92
N LEU A 468 -25.59 -11.95 -3.49
CA LEU A 468 -25.07 -10.92 -4.39
C LEU A 468 -24.04 -10.03 -3.67
N LEU A 469 -24.35 -9.56 -2.47
CA LEU A 469 -23.42 -8.75 -1.67
C LEU A 469 -22.27 -9.58 -1.07
N ALA A 470 -22.48 -10.86 -0.77
CA ALA A 470 -21.43 -11.78 -0.32
C ALA A 470 -20.46 -12.20 -1.44
N TRP A 471 -20.81 -11.96 -2.71
CA TRP A 471 -19.99 -12.36 -3.85
C TRP A 471 -18.57 -11.79 -3.73
N PRO A 472 -17.49 -12.58 -3.90
CA PRO A 472 -16.14 -12.15 -3.51
C PRO A 472 -15.64 -10.85 -4.13
N SER A 473 -16.05 -10.52 -5.35
CA SER A 473 -15.73 -9.24 -5.98
C SER A 473 -16.50 -8.08 -5.35
N VAL A 474 -17.80 -8.25 -5.08
CA VAL A 474 -18.71 -7.22 -4.55
C VAL A 474 -18.41 -6.95 -3.08
N ARG A 475 -18.27 -8.00 -2.25
CA ARG A 475 -17.91 -7.87 -0.83
C ARG A 475 -16.57 -7.16 -0.62
N LYS A 476 -15.64 -7.28 -1.58
CA LYS A 476 -14.32 -6.65 -1.50
C LYS A 476 -14.34 -5.16 -1.87
N THR A 477 -15.21 -4.70 -2.77
CA THR A 477 -15.34 -3.28 -3.10
C THR A 477 -16.35 -2.55 -2.20
N HIS A 478 -17.37 -3.26 -1.70
CA HIS A 478 -18.48 -2.70 -0.92
C HIS A 478 -18.59 -3.34 0.47
N HIS A 479 -17.45 -3.50 1.15
CA HIS A 479 -17.35 -4.20 2.44
C HIS A 479 -18.36 -3.71 3.47
N ASP A 480 -18.41 -2.41 3.74
CA ASP A 480 -19.29 -1.82 4.75
C ASP A 480 -20.78 -2.01 4.43
N LEU A 481 -21.14 -2.01 3.14
CA LEU A 481 -22.50 -2.28 2.69
C LEU A 481 -22.85 -3.75 2.92
N PHE A 482 -21.95 -4.68 2.59
CA PHE A 482 -22.10 -6.09 2.93
C PHE A 482 -22.28 -6.28 4.46
N GLU A 483 -21.43 -5.68 5.28
CA GLU A 483 -21.48 -5.88 6.74
C GLU A 483 -22.79 -5.34 7.35
N LYS A 484 -23.21 -4.14 6.95
CA LYS A 484 -24.49 -3.54 7.37
C LYS A 484 -25.68 -4.40 6.92
N THR A 485 -25.71 -4.81 5.65
CA THR A 485 -26.82 -5.61 5.11
C THR A 485 -26.87 -7.00 5.72
N HIS A 486 -25.75 -7.73 5.78
CA HIS A 486 -25.68 -9.06 6.40
C HIS A 486 -26.11 -9.03 7.88
N ARG A 487 -25.80 -7.94 8.61
CA ARG A 487 -26.23 -7.74 10.00
C ARG A 487 -27.74 -7.49 10.11
N LEU A 488 -28.28 -6.54 9.36
CA LEU A 488 -29.69 -6.15 9.46
C LEU A 488 -30.61 -7.20 8.83
N VAL A 489 -30.35 -7.59 7.58
CA VAL A 489 -31.11 -8.63 6.88
C VAL A 489 -31.00 -9.98 7.58
N GLY A 490 -29.86 -10.30 8.20
CA GLY A 490 -29.71 -11.51 9.01
C GLY A 490 -30.73 -11.61 10.15
N TRP A 491 -30.99 -10.50 10.87
CA TRP A 491 -32.02 -10.45 11.90
C TRP A 491 -33.44 -10.51 11.32
N THR A 492 -33.71 -9.77 10.23
CA THR A 492 -35.01 -9.81 9.54
C THR A 492 -35.35 -11.22 9.04
N MET A 493 -34.38 -11.91 8.42
CA MET A 493 -34.52 -13.29 7.98
C MET A 493 -34.73 -14.25 9.15
N LEU A 494 -34.03 -14.05 10.28
CA LEU A 494 -34.23 -14.90 11.47
C LEU A 494 -35.67 -14.77 12.00
N GLY A 495 -36.23 -13.56 12.07
CA GLY A 495 -37.63 -13.32 12.44
C GLY A 495 -38.63 -13.91 11.43
N LEU A 496 -38.37 -13.75 10.13
CA LEU A 496 -39.18 -14.36 9.07
C LEU A 496 -39.10 -15.89 9.09
N PHE A 497 -37.96 -16.49 9.43
CA PHE A 497 -37.84 -17.93 9.63
C PHE A 497 -38.66 -18.42 10.84
N TRP A 498 -38.76 -17.64 11.92
CA TRP A 498 -39.64 -17.98 13.06
C TRP A 498 -41.11 -17.97 12.63
N ALA A 499 -41.54 -16.92 11.91
CA ALA A 499 -42.88 -16.87 11.35
C ALA A 499 -43.14 -18.04 10.38
N GLN A 500 -42.19 -18.36 9.50
CA GLN A 500 -42.25 -19.48 8.57
C GLN A 500 -42.44 -20.83 9.29
N VAL A 501 -41.67 -21.09 10.36
CA VAL A 501 -41.79 -22.33 11.14
C VAL A 501 -43.14 -22.41 11.86
N VAL A 502 -43.58 -21.33 12.53
CA VAL A 502 -44.87 -21.31 13.24
C VAL A 502 -46.04 -21.49 12.27
N VAL A 503 -46.03 -20.81 11.12
CA VAL A 503 -47.05 -20.98 10.07
C VAL A 503 -47.01 -22.40 9.50
N THR A 504 -45.82 -22.95 9.21
CA THR A 504 -45.72 -24.34 8.71
C THR A 504 -46.26 -25.35 9.73
N CYS A 505 -45.98 -25.16 11.03
CA CYS A 505 -46.54 -26.01 12.09
C CYS A 505 -48.07 -25.83 12.26
N ASN A 506 -48.62 -24.66 11.94
CA ASN A 506 -50.06 -24.44 11.92
C ASN A 506 -50.74 -25.08 10.69
N ASP A 507 -50.06 -25.05 9.53
CA ASP A 507 -50.55 -25.61 8.27
C ASP A 507 -50.49 -27.14 8.22
N THR A 508 -49.74 -27.79 9.14
CA THR A 508 -49.46 -29.24 9.13
C THR A 508 -49.83 -29.98 10.42
N LYS A 509 -50.35 -29.30 11.44
CA LYS A 509 -50.78 -29.96 12.70
C LYS A 509 -52.04 -30.81 12.52
N ASP A 510 -52.10 -31.94 13.20
CA ASP A 510 -53.36 -32.67 13.43
C ASP A 510 -54.37 -31.79 14.17
N SER A 511 -55.67 -32.05 13.99
CA SER A 511 -56.75 -31.27 14.64
C SER A 511 -56.60 -31.24 16.17
N ASP A 512 -56.29 -32.38 16.78
CA ASP A 512 -56.23 -32.58 18.24
C ASP A 512 -54.98 -31.98 18.90
N ILE A 513 -54.00 -31.52 18.14
CA ILE A 513 -52.73 -30.99 18.65
C ILE A 513 -52.77 -29.46 18.66
N SER A 514 -52.42 -28.86 19.81
CA SER A 514 -52.27 -27.40 19.92
C SER A 514 -51.06 -26.89 19.11
N LEU A 515 -51.10 -25.65 18.63
CA LEU A 515 -49.99 -25.07 17.85
C LEU A 515 -48.64 -25.14 18.59
N GLY A 516 -48.63 -24.91 19.91
CA GLY A 516 -47.44 -25.09 20.73
C GLY A 516 -46.92 -26.53 20.76
N GLY A 517 -47.81 -27.52 20.82
CA GLY A 517 -47.46 -28.94 20.75
C GLY A 517 -46.87 -29.35 19.39
N ALA A 518 -47.41 -28.81 18.29
CA ALA A 518 -46.87 -29.01 16.95
C ALA A 518 -45.47 -28.37 16.79
N CYS A 519 -45.31 -27.12 17.21
CA CYS A 519 -44.02 -26.43 17.21
C CYS A 519 -42.94 -27.20 17.99
N VAL A 520 -43.25 -27.69 19.20
CA VAL A 520 -42.31 -28.45 20.04
C VAL A 520 -41.92 -29.80 19.43
N ARG A 521 -42.78 -30.42 18.59
CA ARG A 521 -42.44 -31.64 17.84
C ARG A 521 -41.60 -31.39 16.59
N SER A 522 -41.59 -30.16 16.04
CA SER A 522 -40.87 -29.84 14.82
C SER A 522 -39.36 -29.77 15.02
N ALA A 523 -38.59 -30.54 14.24
CA ALA A 523 -37.13 -30.44 14.22
C ALA A 523 -36.66 -29.03 13.80
N SER A 524 -37.37 -28.40 12.87
CA SER A 524 -37.05 -27.04 12.38
C SER A 524 -37.18 -25.97 13.46
N PHE A 525 -38.10 -26.12 14.41
CA PHE A 525 -38.26 -25.23 15.57
C PHE A 525 -37.01 -25.26 16.47
N TRP A 526 -36.52 -26.46 16.81
CA TRP A 526 -35.34 -26.60 17.67
C TRP A 526 -34.03 -26.19 16.96
N LEU A 527 -33.89 -26.49 15.67
CA LEU A 527 -32.76 -26.00 14.86
C LEU A 527 -32.72 -24.47 14.80
N LEU A 528 -33.89 -23.83 14.66
CA LEU A 528 -34.01 -22.37 14.66
C LEU A 528 -33.82 -21.76 16.05
N ALA A 529 -34.24 -22.44 17.13
CA ALA A 529 -33.91 -22.07 18.50
C ALA A 529 -32.40 -22.06 18.73
N VAL A 530 -31.70 -23.13 18.31
CA VAL A 530 -30.23 -23.22 18.38
C VAL A 530 -29.55 -22.12 17.56
N ALA A 531 -30.02 -21.84 16.35
CA ALA A 531 -29.50 -20.73 15.52
C ALA A 531 -29.73 -19.36 16.20
N THR A 532 -30.92 -19.14 16.78
CA THR A 532 -31.29 -17.89 17.44
C THR A 532 -30.45 -17.65 18.69
N THR A 533 -30.38 -18.63 19.59
CA THR A 533 -29.55 -18.56 20.80
C THR A 533 -28.07 -18.43 20.45
N SER A 534 -27.60 -19.07 19.37
CA SER A 534 -26.23 -18.88 18.85
C SER A 534 -25.93 -17.42 18.51
N VAL A 535 -26.78 -16.75 17.71
CA VAL A 535 -26.59 -15.31 17.38
C VAL A 535 -26.74 -14.43 18.63
N ALA A 536 -27.83 -14.62 19.38
CA ALA A 536 -28.18 -13.81 20.54
C ALA A 536 -27.17 -13.90 21.68
N SER A 537 -26.55 -15.07 21.90
CA SER A 537 -25.54 -15.29 22.96
C SER A 537 -24.42 -14.26 22.96
N SER A 538 -23.97 -13.82 21.77
CA SER A 538 -22.93 -12.80 21.65
C SER A 538 -23.36 -11.46 22.28
N TRP A 539 -24.63 -11.10 22.14
CA TRP A 539 -25.22 -9.87 22.67
C TRP A 539 -25.53 -9.93 24.17
N VAL A 540 -25.76 -11.13 24.73
CA VAL A 540 -25.87 -11.32 26.19
C VAL A 540 -24.55 -10.95 26.90
N PHE A 541 -23.41 -11.09 26.21
CA PHE A 541 -22.10 -10.65 26.71
C PHE A 541 -21.69 -9.23 26.27
N LEU A 542 -22.58 -8.46 25.64
CA LEU A 542 -22.34 -7.06 25.27
C LEU A 542 -22.14 -6.21 26.52
N ARG A 543 -20.98 -5.55 26.62
CA ARG A 543 -20.64 -4.72 27.78
C ARG A 543 -19.79 -3.52 27.37
N LYS A 544 -20.02 -2.38 28.02
CA LYS A 544 -19.16 -1.20 27.92
C LYS A 544 -18.10 -1.31 29.02
N VAL A 545 -16.83 -1.38 28.63
CA VAL A 545 -15.70 -1.57 29.55
C VAL A 545 -14.88 -0.28 29.63
N PRO A 546 -14.25 0.01 30.79
CA PRO A 546 -13.20 1.02 30.86
C PRO A 546 -12.02 0.61 29.98
N VAL A 547 -11.27 1.61 29.50
CA VAL A 547 -10.08 1.41 28.67
C VAL A 547 -9.03 2.42 29.10
N GLN A 548 -7.84 1.94 29.45
CA GLN A 548 -6.67 2.81 29.61
C GLN A 548 -5.90 2.84 28.28
N ALA A 549 -5.76 4.04 27.70
CA ALA A 549 -5.00 4.24 26.47
C ALA A 549 -3.54 4.64 26.76
N GLU A 550 -2.63 4.13 25.93
CA GLU A 550 -1.19 4.38 25.94
C GLU A 550 -0.79 4.72 24.50
N VAL A 551 -0.62 6.00 24.19
CA VAL A 551 -0.28 6.46 22.84
C VAL A 551 1.20 6.16 22.58
N LEU A 552 1.48 5.31 21.60
CA LEU A 552 2.85 4.93 21.22
C LEU A 552 3.43 5.87 20.16
N SER A 553 2.57 6.36 19.25
CA SER A 553 2.90 7.30 18.17
C SER A 553 1.62 7.82 17.47
N ASP A 554 1.76 8.73 16.51
CA ASP A 554 0.69 9.09 15.55
C ASP A 554 0.18 7.90 14.70
N HIS A 555 0.90 6.78 14.70
CA HIS A 555 0.56 5.56 13.97
C HIS A 555 -0.03 4.46 14.86
N ALA A 556 0.16 4.50 16.19
CA ALA A 556 -0.29 3.41 17.06
C ALA A 556 -0.66 3.86 18.49
N VAL A 557 -1.75 3.30 19.01
CA VAL A 557 -2.15 3.36 20.41
C VAL A 557 -2.30 1.95 20.96
N ARG A 558 -1.86 1.72 22.19
CA ARG A 558 -2.11 0.50 22.94
C ARG A 558 -3.27 0.73 23.89
N LEU A 559 -4.23 -0.18 23.89
CA LEU A 559 -5.43 -0.13 24.73
C LEU A 559 -5.37 -1.28 25.75
N HIS A 560 -5.51 -0.96 27.04
CA HIS A 560 -5.47 -1.91 28.15
C HIS A 560 -6.87 -2.11 28.75
N PHE A 561 -7.14 -3.34 29.17
CA PHE A 561 -8.43 -3.83 29.66
C PHE A 561 -8.20 -4.79 30.83
N ASP A 562 -9.10 -4.78 31.82
CA ASP A 562 -8.96 -5.46 33.13
C ASP A 562 -10.01 -6.57 33.39
N TYR A 563 -11.16 -6.51 32.71
CA TYR A 563 -12.32 -7.36 32.97
C TYR A 563 -12.14 -8.87 32.70
N THR A 564 -11.06 -9.32 32.06
CA THR A 564 -10.76 -10.74 31.80
C THR A 564 -9.30 -10.94 31.37
N VAL A 565 -8.75 -12.15 31.58
CA VAL A 565 -7.46 -12.58 31.01
C VAL A 565 -7.73 -13.59 29.88
N PRO A 566 -7.49 -13.24 28.61
CA PRO A 566 -7.71 -14.12 27.47
C PRO A 566 -6.56 -15.10 27.27
N VAL A 567 -6.82 -16.25 26.66
CA VAL A 567 -5.77 -17.22 26.31
C VAL A 567 -4.92 -16.67 25.16
N ASN A 568 -3.62 -16.97 25.17
CA ASN A 568 -2.68 -16.49 24.16
C ASN A 568 -3.13 -16.85 22.71
N GLY A 569 -2.91 -15.92 21.78
CA GLY A 569 -3.36 -16.03 20.39
C GLY A 569 -4.86 -15.80 20.16
N SER A 570 -5.58 -15.20 21.12
CA SER A 570 -6.99 -14.80 20.95
C SER A 570 -7.16 -13.39 20.36
N PHE A 571 -8.39 -13.02 20.01
CA PHE A 571 -8.80 -11.68 19.63
C PHE A 571 -10.13 -11.28 20.30
N THR A 572 -10.37 -9.98 20.40
CA THR A 572 -11.62 -9.38 20.89
C THR A 572 -12.21 -8.47 19.83
N ARG A 573 -13.51 -8.13 19.94
CA ARG A 573 -14.21 -7.22 19.03
C ARG A 573 -14.57 -5.94 19.78
N LEU A 574 -14.12 -4.80 19.26
CA LEU A 574 -14.31 -3.47 19.81
C LEU A 574 -15.32 -2.67 18.98
N SER A 575 -16.06 -1.77 19.63
CA SER A 575 -16.94 -0.81 18.96
C SER A 575 -17.11 0.48 19.77
N LYS A 576 -17.29 1.62 19.10
CA LYS A 576 -17.84 2.85 19.71
C LYS A 576 -19.37 2.88 19.55
N ARG A 577 -19.91 2.28 18.48
CA ARG A 577 -21.34 2.22 18.13
C ARG A 577 -21.79 0.76 17.86
N PRO A 578 -22.16 -0.03 18.89
CA PRO A 578 -22.29 -1.49 18.80
C PRO A 578 -23.37 -2.00 17.83
N LEU A 579 -24.35 -1.17 17.48
CA LEU A 579 -25.36 -1.49 16.46
C LEU A 579 -24.81 -1.33 15.02
N LEU A 580 -23.81 -0.48 14.80
CA LEU A 580 -23.34 -0.07 13.46
C LEU A 580 -21.99 -0.69 13.03
N GLU A 581 -21.02 -0.79 13.93
CA GLU A 581 -19.62 -1.12 13.61
C GLU A 581 -19.05 -2.18 14.57
N TRP A 582 -18.13 -3.04 14.12
CA TRP A 582 -17.33 -3.93 14.98
C TRP A 582 -15.94 -4.16 14.38
N HIS A 583 -14.89 -3.94 15.17
CA HIS A 583 -13.49 -4.07 14.72
C HIS A 583 -12.75 -5.12 15.56
N SER A 584 -12.13 -6.10 14.89
CA SER A 584 -11.45 -7.23 15.56
C SER A 584 -9.97 -6.93 15.79
N PHE A 585 -9.52 -7.02 17.05
CA PHE A 585 -8.13 -6.79 17.45
C PHE A 585 -7.61 -7.94 18.30
N ALA A 586 -6.39 -8.40 18.03
CA ALA A 586 -5.79 -9.50 18.77
C ALA A 586 -5.35 -9.08 20.18
N THR A 587 -5.52 -9.98 21.15
CA THR A 587 -5.25 -9.71 22.57
C THR A 587 -3.87 -10.18 22.99
N ILE A 588 -3.18 -9.33 23.75
CA ILE A 588 -1.88 -9.54 24.38
C ILE A 588 -2.17 -9.78 25.89
N PRO A 589 -2.17 -11.04 26.37
CA PRO A 589 -2.60 -11.32 27.75
C PRO A 589 -1.65 -10.75 28.80
N ALA A 590 -2.21 -10.20 29.88
CA ALA A 590 -1.46 -9.73 31.04
C ALA A 590 -2.00 -10.44 32.30
N PRO A 591 -1.54 -11.66 32.62
CA PRO A 591 -2.11 -12.47 33.70
C PRO A 591 -1.81 -11.90 35.10
N GLU A 592 -0.75 -11.10 35.22
CA GLU A 592 -0.23 -10.49 36.44
C GLU A 592 -0.39 -8.96 36.39
N ALA A 593 -0.36 -8.31 37.55
CA ALA A 593 -0.37 -6.86 37.65
C ALA A 593 1.04 -6.30 37.39
N ILE A 594 1.17 -5.38 36.44
CA ILE A 594 2.46 -4.83 35.97
C ILE A 594 2.36 -3.30 35.91
N ASN A 595 3.37 -2.60 36.44
CA ASN A 595 3.47 -1.13 36.44
C ASN A 595 2.19 -0.43 36.94
N GLY A 596 1.62 -0.92 38.03
CA GLY A 596 0.39 -0.39 38.64
C GLY A 596 -0.92 -0.75 37.92
N ARG A 597 -0.87 -1.45 36.77
CA ARG A 597 -2.05 -1.91 36.05
C ARG A 597 -2.56 -3.25 36.61
N PRO A 598 -3.88 -3.45 36.74
CA PRO A 598 -4.44 -4.75 37.12
C PRO A 598 -4.22 -5.81 36.04
N LYS A 599 -4.40 -7.08 36.41
CA LYS A 599 -4.43 -8.21 35.46
C LYS A 599 -5.52 -8.02 34.41
N GLY A 600 -5.28 -8.49 33.20
CA GLY A 600 -6.25 -8.48 32.10
C GLY A 600 -5.61 -8.74 30.73
N TYR A 601 -5.72 -7.78 29.81
CA TYR A 601 -5.01 -7.80 28.53
C TYR A 601 -4.77 -6.40 27.95
N SER A 602 -3.86 -6.33 26.99
CA SER A 602 -3.67 -5.17 26.13
C SER A 602 -3.85 -5.54 24.65
N LEU A 603 -3.96 -4.55 23.77
CA LEU A 603 -3.93 -4.73 22.32
C LEU A 603 -3.40 -3.46 21.64
N VAL A 604 -2.87 -3.60 20.43
CA VAL A 604 -2.35 -2.47 19.64
C VAL A 604 -3.33 -2.14 18.51
N VAL A 605 -3.80 -0.89 18.48
CA VAL A 605 -4.57 -0.31 17.39
C VAL A 605 -3.63 0.56 16.56
N SER A 606 -3.34 0.13 15.33
CA SER A 606 -2.54 0.89 14.36
C SER A 606 -3.40 1.62 13.34
N ASN A 607 -2.90 2.72 12.80
CA ASN A 607 -3.58 3.56 11.83
C ASN A 607 -3.74 2.85 10.48
N ALA A 608 -4.97 2.44 10.17
CA ALA A 608 -5.36 1.71 8.97
C ALA A 608 -6.71 2.18 8.35
N GLY A 609 -7.31 3.25 8.90
CA GLY A 609 -8.63 3.77 8.51
C GLY A 609 -9.29 4.58 9.62
N ASP A 610 -10.37 5.29 9.32
CA ASP A 610 -10.90 6.39 10.14
C ASP A 610 -11.20 6.00 11.60
N TRP A 611 -11.78 4.82 11.83
CA TRP A 611 -12.04 4.33 13.20
C TRP A 611 -10.75 4.20 14.03
N THR A 612 -9.70 3.65 13.41
CA THR A 612 -8.38 3.49 14.07
C THR A 612 -7.69 4.84 14.28
N LYS A 613 -7.73 5.72 13.28
CA LYS A 613 -7.15 7.07 13.33
C LYS A 613 -7.83 7.93 14.41
N SER A 614 -9.16 7.90 14.48
CA SER A 614 -9.94 8.51 15.57
C SER A 614 -9.54 7.90 16.92
N THR A 615 -9.37 6.59 17.02
CA THR A 615 -9.01 5.92 18.28
C THR A 615 -7.59 6.24 18.78
N ILE A 616 -6.66 6.58 17.89
CA ILE A 616 -5.31 7.06 18.23
C ILE A 616 -5.36 8.50 18.74
N HIS A 617 -5.87 9.44 17.93
CA HIS A 617 -5.87 10.87 18.28
C HIS A 617 -6.93 11.25 19.34
N GLN A 618 -8.00 10.47 19.47
CA GLN A 618 -9.07 10.65 20.47
C GLN A 618 -9.16 9.35 21.30
N SER A 619 -8.18 9.18 22.19
CA SER A 619 -8.05 8.02 23.07
C SER A 619 -9.34 7.77 23.88
N PRO A 620 -10.02 6.63 23.68
CA PRO A 620 -11.30 6.37 24.32
C PRO A 620 -11.12 5.91 25.78
N THR A 621 -11.85 6.52 26.70
CA THR A 621 -11.90 6.04 28.11
C THR A 621 -12.75 4.78 28.29
N HIS A 622 -13.62 4.48 27.32
CA HIS A 622 -14.51 3.32 27.33
C HIS A 622 -14.78 2.82 25.91
N LEU A 623 -14.93 1.52 25.74
CA LEU A 623 -15.35 0.88 24.47
C LEU A 623 -16.38 -0.23 24.74
N TRP A 624 -17.16 -0.56 23.72
CA TRP A 624 -18.02 -1.74 23.75
C TRP A 624 -17.25 -2.99 23.34
N THR A 625 -17.45 -4.08 24.07
CA THR A 625 -16.97 -5.43 23.76
C THR A 625 -18.17 -6.38 23.67
N ARG A 626 -18.09 -7.41 22.81
CA ARG A 626 -19.19 -8.38 22.59
C ARG A 626 -18.65 -9.80 22.44
N GLY A 627 -19.38 -10.77 22.99
CA GLY A 627 -18.98 -12.17 23.01
C GLY A 627 -17.84 -12.45 24.01
N LEU A 628 -17.00 -13.43 23.69
CA LEU A 628 -15.79 -13.76 24.44
C LEU A 628 -14.54 -13.51 23.58
N PRO A 629 -13.36 -13.32 24.21
CA PRO A 629 -12.09 -13.46 23.52
C PRO A 629 -12.05 -14.79 22.76
N THR A 630 -11.85 -14.71 21.46
CA THR A 630 -12.03 -15.82 20.52
C THR A 630 -10.67 -16.25 19.96
N CYS A 631 -10.42 -17.55 19.85
CA CYS A 631 -9.15 -18.09 19.39
C CYS A 631 -8.86 -17.69 17.94
N GLY A 632 -7.64 -17.21 17.69
CA GLY A 632 -7.15 -16.85 16.37
C GLY A 632 -5.91 -17.64 15.94
N VAL A 633 -5.39 -17.28 14.76
CA VAL A 633 -4.33 -18.04 14.08
C VAL A 633 -3.09 -18.30 14.94
N MET A 634 -2.69 -17.37 15.82
CA MET A 634 -1.51 -17.57 16.67
C MET A 634 -1.67 -18.71 17.69
N ARG A 635 -2.90 -19.12 18.01
CA ARG A 635 -3.13 -20.29 18.89
C ARG A 635 -2.52 -21.58 18.31
N ILE A 636 -2.36 -21.68 16.99
CA ILE A 636 -1.75 -22.85 16.34
C ILE A 636 -0.24 -22.98 16.60
N ALA A 637 0.44 -21.96 17.13
CA ALA A 637 1.86 -22.05 17.50
C ALA A 637 2.12 -23.14 18.57
N THR A 638 1.11 -23.41 19.41
CA THR A 638 1.11 -24.49 20.42
C THR A 638 1.27 -25.89 19.81
N LEU A 639 0.94 -26.09 18.53
CA LEU A 639 1.09 -27.36 17.81
C LEU A 639 2.53 -27.65 17.36
N PHE A 640 3.47 -26.76 17.61
CA PHE A 640 4.83 -26.85 17.05
C PHE A 640 5.93 -26.75 18.10
N ASN A 641 7.09 -27.33 17.77
CA ASN A 641 8.31 -27.29 18.57
C ASN A 641 9.18 -26.07 18.19
N ARG A 642 9.23 -25.75 16.88
CA ARG A 642 10.00 -24.64 16.32
C ARG A 642 9.18 -23.91 15.25
N VAL A 643 8.99 -22.60 15.36
CA VAL A 643 8.27 -21.79 14.36
C VAL A 643 9.05 -20.55 13.91
N VAL A 644 8.83 -20.11 12.68
CA VAL A 644 9.16 -18.74 12.24
C VAL A 644 7.88 -17.93 12.11
N LEU A 645 7.89 -16.71 12.64
CA LEU A 645 6.79 -15.77 12.59
C LEU A 645 7.14 -14.65 11.60
N ILE A 646 6.20 -14.26 10.75
CA ILE A 646 6.38 -13.18 9.78
C ILE A 646 5.27 -12.15 9.99
N ALA A 647 5.64 -10.95 10.41
CA ALA A 647 4.72 -9.84 10.64
C ALA A 647 4.98 -8.72 9.62
N THR A 648 3.93 -8.03 9.14
CA THR A 648 4.10 -6.78 8.39
C THR A 648 3.31 -5.63 9.00
N GLY A 649 3.98 -4.52 9.32
CA GLY A 649 3.36 -3.35 9.95
C GLY A 649 2.61 -3.73 11.24
N SER A 650 1.34 -3.34 11.31
CA SER A 650 0.40 -3.67 12.39
C SER A 650 0.19 -5.17 12.63
N GLY A 651 0.59 -6.03 11.69
CA GLY A 651 0.61 -7.48 11.85
C GLY A 651 1.51 -8.00 12.99
N ILE A 652 2.31 -7.13 13.63
CA ILE A 652 3.00 -7.44 14.88
C ILE A 652 2.03 -7.60 16.06
N GLY A 653 0.92 -6.85 16.09
CA GLY A 653 -0.02 -6.79 17.22
C GLY A 653 -0.50 -8.18 17.70
N PRO A 654 -1.00 -9.04 16.81
CA PRO A 654 -1.41 -10.40 17.16
C PRO A 654 -0.28 -11.33 17.58
N VAL A 655 0.97 -11.00 17.26
CA VAL A 655 2.15 -11.83 17.54
C VAL A 655 2.71 -11.55 18.95
N LEU A 656 2.55 -10.31 19.45
CA LEU A 656 3.13 -9.85 20.72
C LEU A 656 2.80 -10.73 21.93
N GLY A 657 1.58 -11.28 22.02
CA GLY A 657 1.20 -12.20 23.11
C GLY A 657 2.07 -13.48 23.15
N HIS A 658 2.50 -13.99 21.98
CA HIS A 658 3.43 -15.12 21.88
C HIS A 658 4.89 -14.69 21.99
N ILE A 659 5.25 -13.43 21.70
CA ILE A 659 6.60 -12.89 21.98
C ILE A 659 6.83 -12.76 23.48
N GLN A 660 5.82 -12.31 24.24
CA GLN A 660 5.91 -12.17 25.69
C GLN A 660 5.93 -13.53 26.42
N ASN A 661 5.14 -14.49 25.96
CA ASN A 661 5.09 -15.84 26.52
C ASN A 661 5.09 -16.89 25.37
N PRO A 662 6.28 -17.30 24.89
CA PRO A 662 6.41 -18.16 23.71
C PRO A 662 6.10 -19.63 24.01
N SER A 663 5.04 -20.13 23.39
CA SER A 663 4.61 -21.54 23.52
C SER A 663 5.53 -22.57 22.84
N CYS A 664 6.59 -22.11 22.14
CA CYS A 664 7.58 -22.92 21.44
C CYS A 664 8.83 -22.10 21.10
N ALA A 665 9.93 -22.75 20.69
CA ALA A 665 11.11 -22.03 20.21
C ALA A 665 10.74 -21.27 18.93
N THR A 666 11.07 -19.98 18.87
CA THR A 666 10.47 -19.04 17.92
C THR A 666 11.54 -18.13 17.32
N GLN A 667 11.43 -17.83 16.03
CA GLN A 667 12.14 -16.72 15.38
C GLN A 667 11.15 -15.77 14.69
N LEU A 668 11.53 -14.50 14.50
CA LEU A 668 10.66 -13.45 13.99
C LEU A 668 11.30 -12.72 12.80
N ILE A 669 10.52 -12.48 11.75
CA ILE A 669 10.76 -11.44 10.73
C ILE A 669 9.63 -10.42 10.88
N TRP A 670 9.95 -9.17 11.20
CA TRP A 670 8.97 -8.08 11.24
C TRP A 670 9.38 -7.00 10.24
N SER A 671 8.55 -6.79 9.22
CA SER A 671 8.80 -5.80 8.17
C SER A 671 7.82 -4.63 8.30
N THR A 672 8.33 -3.43 8.58
CA THR A 672 7.49 -2.22 8.75
C THR A 672 8.25 -0.97 8.31
N SER A 673 7.58 0.16 8.12
CA SER A 673 8.25 1.46 7.91
C SER A 673 8.57 2.07 9.27
N GLN A 674 9.83 2.48 9.49
CA GLN A 674 10.30 3.22 10.67
C GLN A 674 9.80 2.63 12.01
N PRO A 675 10.14 1.38 12.36
CA PRO A 675 9.54 0.62 13.47
C PRO A 675 9.45 1.40 14.79
N GLU A 676 10.56 1.99 15.23
CA GLU A 676 10.63 2.70 16.51
C GLU A 676 9.82 4.02 16.52
N LYS A 677 9.69 4.69 15.36
CA LYS A 677 8.80 5.87 15.22
C LYS A 677 7.32 5.47 15.12
N ALA A 678 7.03 4.32 14.49
CA ALA A 678 5.67 3.88 14.24
C ALA A 678 5.03 3.14 15.44
N PHE A 679 5.83 2.49 16.29
CA PHE A 679 5.35 1.64 17.40
C PHE A 679 6.01 1.95 18.76
N GLY A 680 6.88 2.95 18.82
CA GLY A 680 7.62 3.33 20.03
C GLY A 680 8.89 2.49 20.24
N HIS A 681 9.88 3.10 20.92
CA HIS A 681 11.13 2.42 21.28
C HIS A 681 10.89 1.25 22.23
N GLU A 682 10.03 1.41 23.25
CA GLU A 682 9.72 0.38 24.25
C GLU A 682 9.24 -0.94 23.62
N LEU A 683 8.33 -0.88 22.63
CA LEU A 683 7.86 -2.09 21.96
C LEU A 683 8.99 -2.77 21.17
N CYS A 684 9.86 -1.98 20.55
CA CYS A 684 10.95 -2.47 19.74
C CYS A 684 12.09 -3.06 20.59
N SER A 685 12.38 -2.50 21.77
CA SER A 685 13.31 -3.11 22.74
C SER A 685 12.73 -4.39 23.32
N VAL A 686 11.47 -4.41 23.78
CA VAL A 686 10.83 -5.65 24.29
C VAL A 686 10.86 -6.80 23.26
N ILE A 687 10.75 -6.51 21.96
CA ILE A 687 10.91 -7.52 20.90
C ILE A 687 12.37 -8.01 20.80
N LYS A 688 13.35 -7.10 20.79
CA LYS A 688 14.79 -7.45 20.76
C LYS A 688 15.19 -8.26 22.00
N ASP A 689 14.77 -7.84 23.19
CA ASP A 689 15.14 -8.44 24.48
C ASP A 689 14.55 -9.85 24.65
N LYS A 690 13.30 -10.07 24.22
CA LYS A 690 12.65 -11.39 24.26
C LYS A 690 13.03 -12.28 23.08
N MET A 691 13.51 -11.72 21.98
CA MET A 691 13.88 -12.43 20.76
C MET A 691 15.11 -11.79 20.09
N PRO A 692 16.33 -12.03 20.62
CA PRO A 692 17.55 -11.37 20.11
C PRO A 692 17.88 -11.72 18.65
N GLY A 693 17.43 -12.88 18.15
CA GLY A 693 17.55 -13.26 16.73
C GLY A 693 16.47 -12.67 15.80
N SER A 694 15.68 -11.69 16.25
CA SER A 694 14.56 -11.14 15.46
C SER A 694 15.02 -10.19 14.35
N VAL A 695 14.56 -10.47 13.12
CA VAL A 695 14.86 -9.70 11.91
C VAL A 695 13.86 -8.55 11.78
N ILE A 696 14.20 -7.39 12.34
CA ILE A 696 13.39 -6.16 12.22
C ILE A 696 13.83 -5.38 10.97
N HIS A 697 13.05 -5.52 9.89
CA HIS A 697 13.34 -4.92 8.57
C HIS A 697 12.60 -3.59 8.39
N ASP A 698 13.31 -2.46 8.57
CA ASP A 698 12.77 -1.14 8.24
C ASP A 698 12.66 -0.92 6.73
N THR A 699 11.45 -1.00 6.20
CA THR A 699 11.14 -0.83 4.78
C THR A 699 11.41 0.57 4.21
N LYS A 700 11.60 1.58 5.07
CA LYS A 700 11.96 2.94 4.64
C LYS A 700 13.48 3.11 4.46
N ARG A 701 14.29 2.33 5.19
CA ARG A 701 15.77 2.32 5.13
C ARG A 701 16.34 1.20 4.26
N LEU A 702 15.68 0.04 4.22
CA LEU A 702 16.16 -1.20 3.60
C LEU A 702 15.28 -1.68 2.42
N GLY A 703 14.38 -0.82 1.93
CA GLY A 703 13.43 -1.17 0.85
C GLY A 703 12.44 -2.28 1.23
N ARG A 704 11.68 -2.80 0.25
CA ARG A 704 10.70 -3.88 0.49
C ARG A 704 11.36 -5.26 0.37
N PRO A 705 11.38 -6.10 1.42
CA PRO A 705 12.03 -7.41 1.38
C PRO A 705 11.21 -8.45 0.61
N ASP A 706 11.88 -9.47 0.03
CA ASP A 706 11.14 -10.68 -0.37
C ASP A 706 10.94 -11.62 0.82
N LEU A 707 9.83 -11.42 1.53
CA LEU A 707 9.38 -12.27 2.63
C LEU A 707 9.21 -13.76 2.27
N VAL A 708 9.17 -14.13 0.97
CA VAL A 708 9.22 -15.54 0.53
C VAL A 708 10.64 -16.11 0.68
N LYS A 709 11.66 -15.29 0.43
CA LYS A 709 13.09 -15.62 0.41
C LYS A 709 13.60 -15.72 1.85
N MET A 710 13.54 -14.60 2.58
CA MET A 710 13.86 -14.53 4.00
C MET A 710 13.09 -15.56 4.83
N GLY A 711 11.78 -15.70 4.59
CA GLY A 711 10.93 -16.65 5.31
C GLY A 711 11.23 -18.13 5.00
N PHE A 712 11.79 -18.44 3.83
CA PHE A 712 12.24 -19.80 3.51
C PHE A 712 13.62 -20.09 4.12
N ASN A 713 14.56 -19.16 3.96
CA ASN A 713 15.94 -19.30 4.41
C ASN A 713 16.02 -19.35 5.94
N LEU A 714 15.31 -18.46 6.65
CA LEU A 714 15.20 -18.51 8.11
C LEU A 714 14.48 -19.78 8.60
N ALA A 715 13.40 -20.22 7.94
CA ALA A 715 12.74 -21.47 8.30
C ALA A 715 13.63 -22.71 8.09
N LYS A 716 14.58 -22.65 7.14
CA LYS A 716 15.58 -23.69 6.92
C LYS A 716 16.69 -23.66 7.98
N GLY A 717 17.34 -22.51 8.20
CA GLY A 717 18.38 -22.36 9.22
C GLY A 717 17.85 -22.67 10.63
N PHE A 718 16.67 -22.14 10.98
CA PHE A 718 16.00 -22.41 12.24
C PHE A 718 15.32 -23.79 12.33
N LYS A 719 15.44 -24.67 11.31
CA LYS A 719 14.82 -26.01 11.25
C LYS A 719 13.34 -25.99 11.69
N ALA A 720 12.59 -24.99 11.21
CA ALA A 720 11.23 -24.72 11.66
C ALA A 720 10.23 -25.77 11.15
N GLU A 721 9.33 -26.20 12.02
CA GLU A 721 8.22 -27.09 11.65
C GLU A 721 7.11 -26.35 10.88
N ALA A 722 6.97 -25.05 11.13
CA ALA A 722 5.95 -24.19 10.54
C ALA A 722 6.39 -22.73 10.43
N VAL A 723 5.79 -22.01 9.49
CA VAL A 723 5.85 -20.54 9.37
C VAL A 723 4.45 -19.97 9.55
N ILE A 724 4.29 -18.97 10.43
CA ILE A 724 3.01 -18.27 10.63
C ILE A 724 3.18 -16.82 10.16
N ILE A 725 2.42 -16.39 9.16
CA ILE A 725 2.44 -15.03 8.63
C ILE A 725 1.17 -14.25 8.99
N ILE A 726 1.36 -13.02 9.45
CA ILE A 726 0.31 -12.03 9.74
C ILE A 726 0.66 -10.76 8.96
N ALA A 727 0.06 -10.67 7.77
CA ALA A 727 0.26 -9.60 6.80
C ALA A 727 -1.05 -9.35 6.02
N ASN A 728 -1.09 -8.28 5.22
CA ASN A 728 -2.23 -8.03 4.33
C ASN A 728 -2.49 -9.21 3.37
N GLU A 729 -3.72 -9.31 2.86
CA GLU A 729 -4.19 -10.42 2.02
C GLU A 729 -3.22 -10.79 0.88
N LYS A 730 -2.68 -9.78 0.17
CA LYS A 730 -1.79 -9.97 -0.98
C LYS A 730 -0.44 -10.55 -0.58
N ILE A 731 0.15 -10.05 0.50
CA ILE A 731 1.42 -10.57 1.05
C ILE A 731 1.22 -11.96 1.65
N THR A 732 0.19 -12.16 2.47
CA THR A 732 -0.15 -13.46 3.07
C THR A 732 -0.35 -14.53 2.00
N LYS A 733 -1.10 -14.23 0.93
CA LYS A 733 -1.24 -15.13 -0.23
C LYS A 733 0.09 -15.38 -0.96
N LYS A 734 0.95 -14.36 -1.15
CA LYS A 734 2.29 -14.52 -1.78
C LYS A 734 3.17 -15.48 -0.97
N VAL A 735 3.29 -15.26 0.34
CA VAL A 735 4.23 -15.97 1.21
C VAL A 735 3.76 -17.40 1.49
N VAL A 736 2.50 -17.61 1.88
CA VAL A 736 1.97 -18.98 2.11
C VAL A 736 2.13 -19.85 0.86
N TYR A 737 1.76 -19.35 -0.32
CA TYR A 737 1.97 -20.09 -1.57
C TYR A 737 3.46 -20.27 -1.90
N GLY A 738 4.30 -19.24 -1.67
CA GLY A 738 5.75 -19.28 -1.94
C GLY A 738 6.53 -20.29 -1.10
N LEU A 739 6.06 -20.55 0.14
CA LEU A 739 6.62 -21.49 1.10
C LEU A 739 6.03 -22.91 0.95
N GLU A 740 4.68 -23.04 0.90
CA GLU A 740 4.04 -24.36 0.76
C GLU A 740 4.45 -25.06 -0.54
N THR A 741 4.63 -24.30 -1.64
CA THR A 741 5.07 -24.89 -2.93
C THR A 741 6.54 -25.34 -2.94
N ARG A 742 7.30 -25.05 -1.88
CA ARG A 742 8.67 -25.55 -1.64
C ARG A 742 8.72 -26.58 -0.50
N GLY A 743 7.60 -26.85 0.14
CA GLY A 743 7.45 -27.84 1.21
C GLY A 743 7.80 -27.33 2.61
N ILE A 744 7.75 -26.01 2.84
CA ILE A 744 7.70 -25.43 4.18
C ILE A 744 6.22 -25.26 4.56
N PRO A 745 5.71 -25.86 5.65
CA PRO A 745 4.34 -25.63 6.10
C PRO A 745 4.15 -24.15 6.48
N ALA A 746 3.21 -23.48 5.84
CA ALA A 746 2.97 -22.06 6.05
C ALA A 746 1.49 -21.77 6.30
N TYR A 747 1.24 -20.88 7.26
CA TYR A 747 -0.08 -20.57 7.80
C TYR A 747 -0.27 -19.06 7.84
N GLY A 748 -1.46 -18.61 7.49
CA GLY A 748 -1.81 -17.20 7.54
C GLY A 748 -3.31 -17.06 7.41
N ALA A 749 -3.96 -16.65 8.49
CA ALA A 749 -5.38 -16.36 8.47
C ALA A 749 -5.58 -15.03 7.75
N ILE A 750 -6.25 -15.11 6.61
CA ILE A 750 -6.84 -13.93 5.97
C ILE A 750 -8.09 -13.64 6.78
N TRP A 751 -7.96 -12.71 7.73
CA TRP A 751 -9.07 -12.19 8.52
C TRP A 751 -9.96 -11.33 7.63
N ASP A 752 -10.82 -12.04 6.92
CA ASP A 752 -11.95 -11.53 6.20
C ASP A 752 -13.07 -11.28 7.22
N SER A 753 -13.49 -10.03 7.40
CA SER A 753 -14.37 -9.57 8.50
C SER A 753 -15.72 -10.28 8.54
#